data_AF-A5WHY7-F1
#
_entry.id   AF-A5WHY7-F1
#
_cell.length_a   1.000
_cell.length_b   1.000
_cell.length_c   1.000
_cell.angle_alpha   90.00
_cell.angle_beta   90.00
_cell.angle_gamma   90.00
#
_symmetry.space_group_name_H-M   'P 1'
#
loop_
_entity.id
_entity.type
_entity.pdbx_description
1 polymer ?
#
loop_
_entity_poly.entity_id
_entity_poly.type
_entity_poly.pdbx_seq_one_letter_code
_entity_poly.pdbx_strand_id
1 'polypeptide(L)'
;MPIPSNTHTPASHTPVNQRQTAVDLPVQVLAGVGSKIEGQLEQLGVSRLFDLLLHLPRDYEDRSRLVNISDLQDGQSALIEGQVTYVDNKRGGMTVVIEDATGAIQLRFFKVYASLVQTMTLGTRLRLFGEVKISRYGMQMAHPEYNMVTAGAPVVNTGLQPIYPAVKGLHQNKLRTLVKLALQTVHQQGLPLTVFDEADWQAVNHLPAPLPTNSYGLPSSAASQQTSPSPNSAPSWQHLTLFEALTLIHTPPMHTDITLQAAQLEQLKARTHPACQRLIVEELTAHQLSMLYRRKQLHQHKAPKCDGDSPLAEKLLANLPFSLTGAQDRVIKEITSDMATSIPMLRLVQGDVGAGKTLVAALAACYALDSGWQVAVMAPTEILAEQHLINFKAWFEPLGIGVGWLAGKQTAKQRREALADVAENEVQIVVGTHALFQDAVVFAKLGLAIIDEQHRFGVEQRMALTNKGVANSTPHQLIMTATPIPRTLAMSAYGDMDTSIIDELPPGRTPITTVTIDRARRDEVIERIAANCKEGKQAYWVCPLVDDSSTLNAQAAEATFADLSERLDIRIGMVHGKMKSKEKQEIMAAFKNAELDLLVATTVIEVGVDVPNASLMVIENAERLGLSQLHQLRGRVGRGSTKSFCVLLYQTPLSETGIERLNVLRDSNDGFVIAQKDLQLRGPGELLGKRQTGNIGYYVSDLTRDENLLMIASHLAKRLINDDARKTEVTQLIHRWMPEASKYTNV
;
A
#
# COMPACT_ATOMS: atom_id res chain seq x y z
N MET A 1 59.69 -15.83 18.28
CA MET A 1 59.41 -15.21 16.96
C MET A 1 58.35 -16.05 16.26
N PRO A 2 57.09 -15.60 16.22
CA PRO A 2 56.03 -16.32 15.54
C PRO A 2 55.85 -15.85 14.08
N ILE A 3 55.48 -16.82 13.25
CA ILE A 3 55.27 -16.80 11.80
C ILE A 3 53.95 -16.05 11.47
N PRO A 4 53.82 -15.36 10.32
CA PRO A 4 52.69 -14.47 10.06
C PRO A 4 51.40 -15.20 9.65
N SER A 5 50.29 -14.51 9.95
CA SER A 5 48.89 -14.80 9.67
C SER A 5 48.54 -14.93 8.18
N ASN A 6 47.91 -16.04 7.79
CA ASN A 6 47.17 -16.17 6.53
C ASN A 6 45.71 -15.75 6.74
N THR A 7 45.34 -14.61 6.16
CA THR A 7 43.94 -14.20 5.97
C THR A 7 43.37 -14.91 4.75
N HIS A 8 42.46 -15.86 4.97
CA HIS A 8 41.64 -16.42 3.90
C HIS A 8 40.65 -15.36 3.42
N THR A 9 40.86 -14.86 2.21
CA THR A 9 39.84 -14.16 1.41
C THR A 9 38.81 -15.20 0.93
N PRO A 10 37.50 -14.98 1.08
CA PRO A 10 36.51 -15.87 0.49
C PRO A 10 36.51 -15.69 -1.03
N ALA A 11 36.61 -16.82 -1.73
CA ALA A 11 36.63 -16.89 -3.19
C ALA A 11 35.38 -16.23 -3.80
N SER A 12 35.62 -15.39 -4.79
CA SER A 12 34.60 -14.81 -5.66
C SER A 12 33.82 -15.91 -6.37
N HIS A 13 32.56 -16.12 -5.98
CA HIS A 13 31.61 -16.90 -6.76
C HIS A 13 31.41 -16.24 -8.12
N THR A 14 31.84 -16.92 -9.18
CA THR A 14 31.56 -16.53 -10.57
C THR A 14 30.10 -16.88 -10.87
N PRO A 15 29.25 -15.95 -11.34
CA PRO A 15 27.89 -16.28 -11.72
C PRO A 15 27.88 -17.09 -13.02
N VAL A 16 26.93 -18.02 -13.10
CA VAL A 16 26.57 -18.78 -14.31
C VAL A 16 26.35 -17.81 -15.48
N ASN A 17 26.90 -18.16 -16.63
CA ASN A 17 26.99 -17.39 -17.86
C ASN A 17 25.59 -17.05 -18.45
N GLN A 18 24.91 -16.05 -17.89
CA GLN A 18 23.69 -15.45 -18.46
C GLN A 18 24.13 -14.48 -19.56
N ARG A 19 23.64 -14.66 -20.80
CA ARG A 19 23.82 -13.66 -21.87
C ARG A 19 23.22 -12.34 -21.38
N GLN A 20 24.07 -11.37 -21.01
CA GLN A 20 23.63 -10.03 -20.65
C GLN A 20 22.80 -9.46 -21.80
N THR A 21 21.54 -9.14 -21.52
CA THR A 21 20.64 -8.59 -22.53
C THR A 21 20.85 -7.08 -22.65
N ALA A 22 20.59 -6.47 -23.81
CA ALA A 22 20.84 -5.04 -24.04
C ALA A 22 20.22 -4.13 -22.96
N VAL A 23 19.07 -4.53 -22.43
CA VAL A 23 18.33 -3.78 -21.40
C VAL A 23 19.04 -3.74 -20.04
N ASP A 24 19.91 -4.72 -19.76
CA ASP A 24 20.71 -4.78 -18.54
C ASP A 24 22.02 -3.97 -18.63
N LEU A 25 22.35 -3.45 -19.83
CA LEU A 25 23.55 -2.63 -20.01
C LEU A 25 23.45 -1.35 -19.17
N PRO A 26 24.59 -0.89 -18.64
CA PRO A 26 24.59 0.28 -17.77
C PRO A 26 24.52 1.56 -18.63
N VAL A 27 23.97 2.65 -18.08
CA VAL A 27 23.64 3.85 -18.88
C VAL A 27 24.84 4.56 -19.52
N GLN A 28 26.06 4.28 -19.07
CA GLN A 28 27.32 4.83 -19.60
C GLN A 28 27.61 4.34 -21.01
N VAL A 29 26.95 3.25 -21.46
CA VAL A 29 27.03 2.80 -22.86
C VAL A 29 26.42 3.83 -23.82
N LEU A 30 25.52 4.70 -23.35
CA LEU A 30 24.91 5.73 -24.18
C LEU A 30 25.88 6.90 -24.43
N ALA A 31 25.96 7.30 -25.71
CA ALA A 31 26.74 8.45 -26.12
C ALA A 31 26.30 9.72 -25.37
N GLY A 32 27.26 10.37 -24.71
CA GLY A 32 27.04 11.61 -23.98
C GLY A 32 26.50 11.42 -22.55
N VAL A 33 26.64 10.23 -21.96
CA VAL A 33 26.57 9.99 -20.51
C VAL A 33 28.01 9.90 -19.98
N GLY A 34 28.48 10.98 -19.35
CA GLY A 34 29.73 10.96 -18.56
C GLY A 34 29.42 10.95 -17.06
N SER A 35 30.47 10.90 -16.21
CA SER A 35 30.34 10.80 -14.74
C SER A 35 29.37 11.80 -14.10
N LYS A 36 29.30 13.03 -14.63
CA LYS A 36 28.35 14.04 -14.16
C LYS A 36 26.89 13.67 -14.44
N ILE A 37 26.60 13.20 -15.65
CA ILE A 37 25.23 12.84 -16.05
C ILE A 37 24.83 11.52 -15.41
N GLU A 38 25.77 10.59 -15.30
CA GLU A 38 25.61 9.35 -14.54
C GLU A 38 25.18 9.62 -13.10
N GLY A 39 25.90 10.47 -12.35
CA GLY A 39 25.48 10.82 -10.99
C GLY A 39 24.12 11.54 -10.91
N GLN A 40 23.71 12.25 -11.97
CA GLN A 40 22.37 12.85 -12.05
C GLN A 40 21.28 11.80 -12.34
N LEU A 41 21.58 10.78 -13.15
CA LEU A 41 20.67 9.65 -13.42
C LEU A 41 20.57 8.74 -12.20
N GLU A 42 21.67 8.53 -11.46
CA GLU A 42 21.69 7.76 -10.21
C GLU A 42 20.79 8.40 -9.14
N GLN A 43 20.76 9.74 -9.04
CA GLN A 43 19.81 10.46 -8.18
C GLN A 43 18.34 10.23 -8.57
N LEU A 44 18.07 9.86 -9.82
CA LEU A 44 16.74 9.47 -10.31
C LEU A 44 16.49 7.96 -10.16
N GLY A 45 17.43 7.19 -9.62
CA GLY A 45 17.35 5.73 -9.54
C GLY A 45 17.58 5.01 -10.86
N VAL A 46 18.20 5.68 -11.84
CA VAL A 46 18.43 5.15 -13.20
C VAL A 46 19.87 4.69 -13.35
N SER A 47 20.07 3.37 -13.48
CA SER A 47 21.40 2.76 -13.57
C SER A 47 21.63 1.95 -14.85
N ARG A 48 20.57 1.32 -15.37
CA ARG A 48 20.57 0.49 -16.59
C ARG A 48 19.73 1.13 -17.69
N LEU A 49 19.89 0.65 -18.92
CA LEU A 49 19.06 1.08 -20.06
C LEU A 49 17.57 0.82 -19.79
N PHE A 50 17.22 -0.30 -19.14
CA PHE A 50 15.83 -0.58 -18.76
C PHE A 50 15.26 0.46 -17.78
N ASP A 51 16.01 0.84 -16.76
CA ASP A 51 15.58 1.83 -15.77
C ASP A 51 15.31 3.19 -16.46
N LEU A 52 16.13 3.54 -17.46
CA LEU A 52 15.96 4.77 -18.24
C LEU A 52 14.70 4.71 -19.13
N LEU A 53 14.36 3.54 -19.67
CA LEU A 53 13.11 3.32 -20.43
C LEU A 53 11.88 3.23 -19.51
N LEU A 54 12.04 2.87 -18.24
CA LEU A 54 10.96 2.94 -17.24
C LEU A 54 10.88 4.31 -16.55
N HIS A 55 11.79 5.23 -16.87
CA HIS A 55 11.68 6.64 -16.47
C HIS A 55 10.60 7.33 -17.31
N LEU A 56 9.33 6.99 -17.02
CA LEU A 56 8.21 7.40 -17.85
C LEU A 56 7.97 8.92 -17.79
N PRO A 57 7.41 9.50 -18.87
CA PRO A 57 6.98 10.90 -18.83
C PRO A 57 5.94 11.11 -17.73
N ARG A 58 6.08 12.19 -16.96
CA ARG A 58 5.07 12.65 -15.98
C ARG A 58 3.92 13.40 -16.66
N ASP A 59 4.20 14.00 -17.82
CA ASP A 59 3.26 14.78 -18.61
C ASP A 59 3.74 14.86 -20.06
N TYR A 60 2.92 15.43 -20.94
CA TYR A 60 3.25 15.69 -22.34
C TYR A 60 2.85 17.11 -22.74
N GLU A 61 3.74 17.74 -23.49
CA GLU A 61 3.47 19.02 -24.16
C GLU A 61 2.92 18.73 -25.55
N ASP A 62 1.70 19.19 -25.82
CA ASP A 62 1.16 19.12 -27.17
C ASP A 62 1.75 20.24 -28.05
N ARG A 63 2.70 19.86 -28.91
CA ARG A 63 3.28 20.71 -29.95
C ARG A 63 2.88 20.24 -31.35
N SER A 64 1.78 19.51 -31.48
CA SER A 64 1.32 18.93 -32.75
C SER A 64 0.93 19.99 -33.79
N ARG A 65 0.42 21.15 -33.36
CA ARG A 65 -0.16 22.15 -34.25
C ARG A 65 0.04 23.58 -33.77
N LEU A 66 -0.03 24.50 -34.72
CA LEU A 66 -0.17 25.92 -34.44
C LEU A 66 -1.62 26.21 -34.06
N VAL A 67 -1.81 26.95 -32.97
CA VAL A 67 -3.10 27.45 -32.52
C VAL A 67 -3.18 28.93 -32.87
N ASN A 68 -4.31 29.37 -33.43
CA ASN A 68 -4.55 30.79 -33.65
C ASN A 68 -4.69 31.51 -32.32
N ILE A 69 -4.25 32.75 -32.24
CA ILE A 69 -4.33 33.53 -31.00
C ILE A 69 -5.78 33.70 -30.52
N SER A 70 -6.77 33.76 -31.42
CA SER A 70 -8.20 33.83 -31.07
C SER A 70 -8.73 32.59 -30.35
N ASP A 71 -8.14 31.43 -30.59
CA ASP A 71 -8.65 30.12 -30.14
C ASP A 71 -8.01 29.65 -28.83
N LEU A 72 -7.15 30.49 -28.23
CA LEU A 72 -6.46 30.20 -26.99
C LEU A 72 -7.41 30.21 -25.79
N GLN A 73 -7.26 29.21 -24.92
CA GLN A 73 -8.01 29.07 -23.68
C GLN A 73 -7.14 29.40 -22.45
N ASP A 74 -7.78 29.82 -21.36
CA ASP A 74 -7.08 30.09 -20.10
C ASP A 74 -6.45 28.81 -19.53
N GLY A 75 -5.18 28.90 -19.12
CA GLY A 75 -4.38 27.77 -18.63
C GLY A 75 -3.86 26.82 -19.72
N GLN A 76 -4.18 27.05 -21.00
CA GLN A 76 -3.74 26.20 -22.10
C GLN A 76 -2.25 26.46 -22.43
N SER A 77 -1.45 25.39 -22.51
CA SER A 77 -0.12 25.46 -23.15
C SER A 77 -0.27 25.29 -24.66
N ALA A 78 0.13 26.30 -25.44
CA ALA A 78 -0.11 26.30 -26.88
C ALA A 78 1.14 26.73 -27.67
N LEU A 79 1.29 26.14 -28.86
CA LEU A 79 2.27 26.58 -29.85
C LEU A 79 1.58 27.59 -30.77
N ILE A 80 2.09 28.83 -30.81
CA ILE A 80 1.54 29.91 -31.62
C ILE A 80 2.63 30.52 -32.50
N GLU A 81 2.24 31.19 -33.58
CA GLU A 81 3.14 31.93 -34.45
C GLU A 81 2.57 33.31 -34.74
N GLY A 82 3.38 34.34 -34.58
CA GLY A 82 2.96 35.71 -34.86
C GLY A 82 4.14 36.65 -35.04
N GLN A 83 3.83 37.91 -35.33
CA GLN A 83 4.79 38.97 -35.57
C GLN A 83 4.83 39.93 -34.39
N VAL A 84 6.03 40.36 -33.99
CA VAL A 84 6.22 41.36 -32.94
C VAL A 84 5.72 42.72 -33.42
N THR A 85 4.68 43.25 -32.78
CA THR A 85 4.08 44.57 -33.10
C THR A 85 4.40 45.64 -32.08
N TYR A 86 4.75 45.25 -30.85
CA TYR A 86 5.12 46.19 -29.80
C TYR A 86 6.17 45.59 -28.86
N VAL A 87 7.12 46.43 -28.41
CA VAL A 87 8.17 46.05 -27.46
C VAL A 87 8.35 47.18 -26.46
N ASP A 88 8.24 46.86 -25.17
CA ASP A 88 8.48 47.78 -24.06
C ASP A 88 9.50 47.15 -23.10
N ASN A 89 10.67 47.78 -23.00
CA ASN A 89 11.76 47.32 -22.15
C ASN A 89 11.97 48.28 -20.98
N LYS A 90 11.46 47.91 -19.80
CA LYS A 90 11.52 48.73 -18.58
C LYS A 90 12.39 48.08 -17.52
N ARG A 91 12.72 48.84 -16.47
CA ARG A 91 13.59 48.41 -15.36
C ARG A 91 13.07 47.16 -14.60
N GLY A 92 11.79 46.79 -14.78
CA GLY A 92 11.15 45.61 -14.17
C GLY A 92 10.92 44.42 -15.12
N GLY A 93 11.46 44.45 -16.34
CA GLY A 93 11.31 43.39 -17.34
C GLY A 93 10.93 43.90 -18.73
N MET A 94 10.86 42.98 -19.69
CA MET A 94 10.46 43.24 -21.07
C MET A 94 9.06 42.71 -21.34
N THR A 95 8.23 43.55 -21.97
CA THR A 95 6.91 43.20 -22.48
C THR A 95 6.95 43.25 -24.00
N VAL A 96 6.44 42.22 -24.65
CA VAL A 96 6.39 42.13 -26.12
C VAL A 96 4.97 41.78 -26.53
N VAL A 97 4.35 42.48 -27.48
CA VAL A 97 3.06 42.07 -28.05
C VAL A 97 3.33 41.40 -29.39
N ILE A 98 2.70 40.25 -29.57
CA ILE A 98 2.73 39.48 -30.80
C ILE A 98 1.31 39.42 -31.37
N GLU A 99 1.20 39.64 -32.67
CA GLU A 99 -0.06 39.55 -33.42
C GLU A 99 0.03 38.50 -34.53
N ASP A 100 -1.07 37.78 -34.73
CA ASP A 100 -1.32 36.96 -35.91
C ASP A 100 -2.53 37.52 -36.70
N ALA A 101 -3.06 36.78 -37.67
CA ALA A 101 -4.23 37.23 -38.44
C ALA A 101 -5.55 37.25 -37.63
N THR A 102 -5.55 36.72 -36.41
CA THR A 102 -6.74 36.44 -35.60
C THR A 102 -6.79 37.21 -34.28
N GLY A 103 -5.64 37.60 -33.72
CA GLY A 103 -5.59 38.31 -32.44
C GLY A 103 -4.19 38.73 -31.99
N ALA A 104 -4.11 39.25 -30.77
CA ALA A 104 -2.88 39.73 -30.14
C ALA A 104 -2.66 39.07 -28.76
N ILE A 105 -1.41 38.76 -28.43
CA ILE A 105 -1.02 38.22 -27.13
C ILE A 105 0.22 38.93 -26.56
N GLN A 106 0.24 39.15 -25.25
CA GLN A 106 1.33 39.83 -24.56
C GLN A 106 2.30 38.82 -23.93
N LEU A 107 3.58 38.90 -24.29
CA LEU A 107 4.66 38.15 -23.66
C LEU A 107 5.30 38.97 -22.54
N ARG A 108 5.62 38.32 -21.42
CA ARG A 108 6.27 38.96 -20.27
C ARG A 108 7.55 38.22 -19.87
N PHE A 109 8.67 38.95 -19.85
CA PHE A 109 9.98 38.46 -19.43
C PHE A 109 10.49 39.26 -18.23
N PHE A 110 10.64 38.62 -17.06
CA PHE A 110 11.16 39.26 -15.84
C PHE A 110 12.68 39.47 -15.85
N LYS A 111 13.42 38.65 -16.62
CA LYS A 111 14.88 38.76 -16.80
C LYS A 111 15.19 39.04 -18.26
N VAL A 112 15.90 40.14 -18.50
CA VAL A 112 16.29 40.58 -19.85
C VAL A 112 17.79 40.34 -20.04
N TYR A 113 18.16 39.64 -21.10
CA TYR A 113 19.55 39.36 -21.49
C TYR A 113 19.77 39.78 -22.94
N ALA A 114 21.04 39.96 -23.35
CA ALA A 114 21.38 40.60 -24.61
C ALA A 114 20.75 39.92 -25.84
N SER A 115 20.75 38.59 -25.92
CA SER A 115 20.16 37.87 -27.06
C SER A 115 18.63 37.97 -27.12
N LEU A 116 17.94 38.14 -25.99
CA LEU A 116 16.49 38.39 -25.96
C LEU A 116 16.18 39.74 -26.62
N VAL A 117 16.94 40.79 -26.27
CA VAL A 117 16.76 42.14 -26.83
C VAL A 117 17.02 42.15 -28.34
N GLN A 118 18.04 41.41 -28.79
CA GLN A 118 18.36 41.30 -30.22
C GLN A 118 17.27 40.56 -31.01
N THR A 119 16.59 39.60 -30.39
CA THR A 119 15.56 38.79 -31.05
C THR A 119 14.19 39.46 -31.04
N MET A 120 13.85 40.17 -29.96
CA MET A 120 12.55 40.81 -29.75
C MET A 120 12.50 42.20 -30.39
N THR A 121 12.62 42.26 -31.71
CA THR A 121 12.55 43.51 -32.49
C THR A 121 11.27 43.57 -33.32
N LEU A 122 10.75 44.78 -33.54
CA LEU A 122 9.54 45.02 -34.33
C LEU A 122 9.64 44.35 -35.70
N GLY A 123 8.56 43.67 -36.09
CA GLY A 123 8.47 42.95 -37.35
C GLY A 123 9.09 41.55 -37.35
N THR A 124 9.78 41.14 -36.29
CA THR A 124 10.30 39.76 -36.17
C THR A 124 9.16 38.78 -36.02
N ARG A 125 9.17 37.71 -36.81
CA ARG A 125 8.21 36.61 -36.71
C ARG A 125 8.76 35.52 -35.78
N LEU A 126 7.96 35.19 -34.78
CA LEU A 126 8.33 34.28 -33.70
C LEU A 126 7.34 33.15 -33.61
N ARG A 127 7.86 31.94 -33.41
CA ARG A 127 7.09 30.79 -32.98
C ARG A 127 7.31 30.60 -31.49
N LEU A 128 6.22 30.59 -30.74
CA LEU A 128 6.23 30.62 -29.29
C LEU A 128 5.53 29.38 -28.73
N PHE A 129 6.03 28.87 -27.61
CA PHE A 129 5.34 27.86 -26.81
C PHE A 129 5.32 28.29 -25.35
N GLY A 130 4.14 28.28 -24.74
CA GLY A 130 3.99 28.62 -23.33
C GLY A 130 2.55 28.50 -22.85
N GLU A 131 2.38 28.59 -21.53
CA GLU A 131 1.08 28.63 -20.86
C GLU A 131 0.42 30.01 -21.08
N VAL A 132 -0.81 29.99 -21.57
CA VAL A 132 -1.65 31.17 -21.76
C VAL A 132 -2.40 31.48 -20.46
N LYS A 133 -2.34 32.74 -20.04
CA LYS A 133 -3.18 33.27 -18.97
C LYS A 133 -4.08 34.35 -19.52
N ILE A 134 -5.38 34.14 -19.40
CA ILE A 134 -6.41 35.09 -19.81
C ILE A 134 -6.91 35.81 -18.56
N SER A 135 -6.85 37.13 -18.59
CA SER A 135 -7.31 37.98 -17.50
C SER A 135 -8.15 39.12 -18.05
N ARG A 136 -8.76 39.92 -17.17
CA ARG A 136 -9.43 41.18 -17.56
C ARG A 136 -8.53 42.16 -18.34
N TYR A 137 -7.21 41.97 -18.32
CA TYR A 137 -6.22 42.80 -19.00
C TYR A 137 -5.74 42.21 -20.33
N GLY A 138 -6.36 41.13 -20.82
CA GLY A 138 -5.99 40.45 -22.06
C GLY A 138 -5.24 39.14 -21.84
N MET A 139 -4.81 38.54 -22.96
CA MET A 139 -4.08 37.27 -23.01
C MET A 139 -2.59 37.48 -22.81
N GLN A 140 -1.98 36.66 -21.97
CA GLN A 140 -0.58 36.80 -21.58
C GLN A 140 0.15 35.45 -21.61
N MET A 141 1.42 35.45 -22.01
CA MET A 141 2.37 34.34 -21.78
C MET A 141 3.57 34.84 -20.99
N ALA A 142 3.85 34.22 -19.85
CA ALA A 142 5.04 34.53 -19.05
C ALA A 142 6.18 33.60 -19.46
N HIS A 143 7.34 34.15 -19.83
CA HIS A 143 8.53 33.38 -20.20
C HIS A 143 8.31 32.24 -21.22
N PRO A 144 7.67 32.50 -22.38
CA PRO A 144 7.52 31.46 -23.39
C PRO A 144 8.88 31.04 -23.98
N GLU A 145 8.95 29.79 -24.42
CA GLU A 145 10.00 29.36 -25.34
C GLU A 145 9.76 30.04 -26.69
N TYR A 146 10.81 30.55 -27.34
CA TYR A 146 10.68 31.24 -28.62
C TYR A 146 11.75 30.80 -29.61
N ASN A 147 11.38 30.76 -30.89
CA ASN A 147 12.29 30.59 -32.01
C ASN A 147 11.94 31.59 -33.12
N MET A 148 12.95 32.18 -33.74
CA MET A 148 12.77 32.99 -34.94
C MET A 148 12.45 32.07 -36.12
N VAL A 149 11.42 32.42 -36.88
CA VAL A 149 10.97 31.62 -38.04
C VAL A 149 10.71 32.52 -39.24
N THR A 150 11.02 32.02 -40.42
CA THR A 150 10.62 32.65 -41.68
C THR A 150 9.19 32.24 -42.02
N ALA A 151 8.46 33.08 -42.76
CA ALA A 151 7.10 32.75 -43.21
C ALA A 151 7.08 31.41 -43.96
N GLY A 152 6.21 30.49 -43.53
CA GLY A 152 6.09 29.16 -44.14
C GLY A 152 7.15 28.14 -43.69
N ALA A 153 7.98 28.46 -42.69
CA ALA A 153 8.93 27.49 -42.14
C ALA A 153 8.19 26.29 -41.52
N PRO A 154 8.60 25.04 -41.81
CA PRO A 154 7.95 23.85 -41.26
C PRO A 154 7.99 23.88 -39.73
N VAL A 155 6.98 23.30 -39.09
CA VAL A 155 7.00 23.08 -37.64
C VAL A 155 7.97 21.95 -37.35
N VAL A 156 9.03 22.27 -36.63
CA VAL A 156 10.09 21.32 -36.24
C VAL A 156 9.80 20.82 -34.83
N ASN A 157 10.06 19.54 -34.56
CA ASN A 157 9.74 18.88 -33.29
C ASN A 157 8.24 18.90 -32.95
N THR A 158 7.40 18.59 -33.94
CA THR A 158 5.95 18.44 -33.79
C THR A 158 5.56 17.19 -32.99
N GLY A 159 4.33 17.20 -32.49
CA GLY A 159 3.70 16.08 -31.80
C GLY A 159 3.70 16.25 -30.27
N LEU A 160 3.33 15.18 -29.57
CA LEU A 160 3.36 15.14 -28.12
C LEU A 160 4.80 14.99 -27.64
N GLN A 161 5.33 15.99 -26.94
CA GLN A 161 6.66 15.93 -26.37
C GLN A 161 6.61 15.48 -24.91
N PRO A 162 7.27 14.38 -24.54
CA PRO A 162 7.27 13.93 -23.16
C PRO A 162 8.01 14.90 -22.24
N ILE A 163 7.46 15.11 -21.05
CA ILE A 163 8.09 15.79 -19.92
C ILE A 163 8.43 14.72 -18.88
N TYR A 164 9.70 14.59 -18.54
CA TYR A 164 10.21 13.63 -17.57
C TYR A 164 10.40 14.26 -16.18
N PRO A 165 10.30 13.50 -15.08
CA PRO A 165 10.88 13.92 -13.81
C PRO A 165 12.38 14.20 -13.98
N ALA A 166 12.89 15.28 -13.37
CA ALA A 166 14.27 15.72 -13.57
C ALA A 166 14.88 16.29 -12.29
N VAL A 167 16.20 16.15 -12.15
CA VAL A 167 17.00 16.76 -11.07
C VAL A 167 17.70 18.03 -11.53
N LYS A 168 18.23 18.81 -10.58
CA LYS A 168 18.93 20.06 -10.87
C LYS A 168 20.09 19.82 -11.86
N GLY A 169 20.07 20.57 -12.96
CA GLY A 169 21.10 20.52 -13.99
C GLY A 169 20.93 19.41 -15.04
N LEU A 170 19.84 18.63 -14.99
CA LEU A 170 19.47 17.68 -16.05
C LEU A 170 18.22 18.21 -16.77
N HIS A 171 18.37 18.62 -18.03
CA HIS A 171 17.30 19.26 -18.81
C HIS A 171 16.48 18.26 -19.62
N GLN A 172 15.21 18.60 -19.91
CA GLN A 172 14.26 17.76 -20.67
C GLN A 172 14.80 17.30 -22.02
N ASN A 173 15.44 18.19 -22.78
CA ASN A 173 16.01 17.83 -24.09
C ASN A 173 17.10 16.77 -23.99
N LYS A 174 17.89 16.79 -22.91
CA LYS A 174 18.92 15.77 -22.68
C LYS A 174 18.27 14.43 -22.33
N LEU A 175 17.27 14.42 -21.43
CA LEU A 175 16.50 13.21 -21.11
C LEU A 175 15.82 12.61 -22.35
N ARG A 176 15.12 13.43 -23.16
CA ARG A 176 14.52 13.01 -24.44
C ARG A 176 15.54 12.38 -25.38
N THR A 177 16.74 12.94 -25.47
CA THR A 177 17.82 12.42 -26.31
C THR A 177 18.33 11.07 -25.79
N LEU A 178 18.57 10.96 -24.48
CA LEU A 178 19.05 9.73 -23.86
C LEU A 178 18.04 8.59 -24.00
N VAL A 179 16.75 8.85 -23.79
CA VAL A 179 15.68 7.87 -23.97
C VAL A 179 15.59 7.40 -25.44
N LYS A 180 15.68 8.33 -26.41
CA LYS A 180 15.72 7.96 -27.84
C LYS A 180 16.92 7.07 -28.18
N LEU A 181 18.10 7.39 -27.65
CA LEU A 181 19.30 6.57 -27.83
C LEU A 181 19.14 5.18 -27.18
N ALA A 182 18.51 5.11 -26.00
CA ALA A 182 18.22 3.84 -25.35
C ALA A 182 17.26 2.97 -26.18
N LEU A 183 16.16 3.54 -26.68
CA LEU A 183 15.21 2.85 -27.58
C LEU A 183 15.92 2.31 -28.83
N GLN A 184 16.77 3.11 -29.46
CA GLN A 184 17.55 2.69 -30.64
C GLN A 184 18.52 1.56 -30.33
N THR A 185 19.24 1.65 -29.21
CA THR A 185 20.19 0.63 -28.77
C THR A 185 19.50 -0.71 -28.51
N VAL A 186 18.35 -0.66 -27.82
CA VAL A 186 17.51 -1.83 -27.52
C VAL A 186 16.93 -2.44 -28.81
N HIS A 187 16.48 -1.62 -29.75
CA HIS A 187 15.96 -2.08 -31.05
C HIS A 187 17.01 -2.84 -31.87
N GLN A 188 18.23 -2.27 -31.97
CA GLN A 188 19.32 -2.85 -32.77
C GLN A 188 19.78 -4.23 -32.27
N GLN A 189 19.66 -4.48 -30.96
CA GLN A 189 20.08 -5.74 -30.36
C GLN A 189 18.99 -6.83 -30.37
N GLY A 190 17.81 -6.55 -30.96
CA GLY A 190 16.83 -7.58 -31.32
C GLY A 190 16.26 -8.35 -30.13
N LEU A 191 15.80 -7.65 -29.09
CA LEU A 191 15.20 -8.29 -27.93
C LEU A 191 13.78 -8.82 -28.23
N PRO A 192 13.52 -10.13 -28.12
CA PRO A 192 12.16 -10.59 -27.91
C PRO A 192 11.80 -10.27 -26.46
N LEU A 193 11.26 -9.07 -26.22
CA LEU A 193 10.67 -8.69 -24.93
C LEU A 193 9.25 -9.28 -24.76
N THR A 194 8.98 -10.40 -25.41
CA THR A 194 7.68 -11.07 -25.42
C THR A 194 7.79 -12.28 -24.51
N VAL A 195 7.15 -12.19 -23.36
CA VAL A 195 6.89 -13.37 -22.54
C VAL A 195 5.57 -13.91 -23.05
N PHE A 196 4.48 -13.19 -22.83
CA PHE A 196 3.13 -13.58 -23.27
C PHE A 196 3.00 -13.98 -24.74
N ASP A 197 2.38 -15.13 -24.99
CA ASP A 197 1.97 -15.57 -26.32
C ASP A 197 0.46 -15.32 -26.56
N GLU A 198 -0.03 -15.64 -27.76
CA GLU A 198 -1.45 -15.46 -28.10
C GLU A 198 -2.37 -16.34 -27.23
N ALA A 199 -1.91 -17.52 -26.82
CA ALA A 199 -2.71 -18.42 -25.98
C ALA A 199 -2.85 -17.88 -24.55
N ASP A 200 -1.83 -17.22 -24.02
CA ASP A 200 -1.86 -16.51 -22.74
C ASP A 200 -2.92 -15.40 -22.76
N TRP A 201 -3.00 -14.63 -23.86
CA TRP A 201 -4.00 -13.56 -24.02
C TRP A 201 -5.42 -14.10 -24.18
N GLN A 202 -5.60 -15.15 -24.99
CA GLN A 202 -6.89 -15.81 -25.13
C GLN A 202 -7.44 -16.34 -23.80
N ALA A 203 -6.57 -16.83 -22.91
CA ALA A 203 -6.96 -17.32 -21.60
C ALA A 203 -7.57 -16.24 -20.69
N VAL A 204 -7.30 -14.95 -20.94
CA VAL A 204 -7.79 -13.84 -20.09
C VAL A 204 -8.85 -12.96 -20.77
N ASN A 205 -9.24 -13.26 -22.01
CA ASN A 205 -10.23 -12.46 -22.76
C ASN A 205 -11.63 -12.40 -22.15
N HIS A 206 -11.97 -13.37 -21.31
CA HIS A 206 -13.25 -13.41 -20.59
C HIS A 206 -13.26 -12.53 -19.34
N LEU A 207 -12.09 -12.07 -18.88
CA LEU A 207 -11.99 -11.18 -17.73
C LEU A 207 -12.34 -9.74 -18.14
N PRO A 208 -12.99 -8.96 -17.27
CA PRO A 208 -13.42 -7.60 -17.61
C PRO A 208 -12.22 -6.75 -18.05
N ALA A 209 -12.26 -6.29 -19.31
CA ALA A 209 -11.37 -5.23 -19.78
C ALA A 209 -11.62 -3.95 -18.97
N PRO A 210 -10.62 -3.08 -18.78
CA PRO A 210 -10.81 -1.83 -18.06
C PRO A 210 -11.89 -0.99 -18.75
N LEU A 211 -13.04 -0.80 -18.08
CA LEU A 211 -14.02 0.20 -18.47
C LEU A 211 -13.39 1.59 -18.24
N PRO A 212 -13.55 2.56 -19.16
CA PRO A 212 -13.08 3.92 -18.92
C PRO A 212 -13.86 4.54 -17.76
N THR A 213 -13.19 4.75 -16.63
CA THR A 213 -13.70 5.53 -15.50
C THR A 213 -13.32 6.99 -15.66
N ASN A 214 -14.22 7.90 -15.27
CA ASN A 214 -13.90 9.33 -15.21
C ASN A 214 -12.97 9.65 -14.01
N SER A 215 -12.61 10.92 -13.85
CA SER A 215 -11.75 11.46 -12.78
C SER A 215 -12.26 11.21 -11.35
N TYR A 216 -13.47 10.65 -11.20
CA TYR A 216 -14.10 10.32 -9.92
C TYR A 216 -14.30 8.81 -9.73
N GLY A 217 -13.70 7.97 -10.58
CA GLY A 217 -13.81 6.51 -10.48
C GLY A 217 -15.20 5.96 -10.84
N LEU A 218 -16.08 6.79 -11.42
CA LEU A 218 -17.38 6.38 -11.93
C LEU A 218 -17.24 5.99 -13.41
N PRO A 219 -18.05 5.05 -13.93
CA PRO A 219 -18.12 4.80 -15.36
C PRO A 219 -18.37 6.12 -16.11
N SER A 220 -17.53 6.44 -17.09
CA SER A 220 -17.68 7.64 -17.92
C SER A 220 -19.08 7.67 -18.55
N SER A 221 -19.79 8.80 -18.48
CA SER A 221 -21.10 8.98 -19.13
C SER A 221 -21.04 8.90 -20.66
N ALA A 222 -19.85 8.84 -21.27
CA ALA A 222 -19.69 8.47 -22.68
C ALA A 222 -20.02 6.98 -22.94
N ALA A 223 -20.08 6.15 -21.90
CA ALA A 223 -20.41 4.73 -22.00
C ALA A 223 -21.90 4.45 -22.26
N SER A 224 -22.80 5.42 -22.08
CA SER A 224 -24.23 5.24 -22.36
C SER A 224 -24.62 5.43 -23.83
N GLN A 225 -23.67 5.80 -24.71
CA GLN A 225 -23.88 5.91 -26.16
C GLN A 225 -22.92 5.08 -27.02
N GLN A 226 -22.00 4.31 -26.41
CA GLN A 226 -21.29 3.27 -27.13
C GLN A 226 -22.08 1.98 -27.03
N THR A 227 -22.58 1.53 -28.19
CA THR A 227 -23.05 0.16 -28.42
C THR A 227 -22.18 -0.83 -27.67
N SER A 228 -22.83 -1.77 -26.98
CA SER A 228 -22.24 -2.94 -26.33
C SER A 228 -20.95 -3.38 -27.01
N PRO A 229 -19.81 -3.53 -26.30
CA PRO A 229 -18.63 -4.10 -26.92
C PRO A 229 -19.02 -5.50 -27.39
N SER A 230 -18.86 -5.75 -28.69
CA SER A 230 -19.00 -7.10 -29.24
C SER A 230 -18.12 -8.05 -28.41
N PRO A 231 -18.63 -9.19 -27.91
CA PRO A 231 -17.92 -10.07 -26.96
C PRO A 231 -16.69 -10.80 -27.56
N ASN A 232 -16.08 -10.29 -28.64
CA ASN A 232 -15.05 -10.98 -29.42
C ASN A 232 -13.91 -10.08 -29.95
N SER A 233 -13.72 -8.85 -29.48
CA SER A 233 -12.55 -8.05 -29.82
C SER A 233 -11.57 -7.98 -28.64
N ALA A 234 -10.43 -8.66 -28.78
CA ALA A 234 -9.31 -8.58 -27.83
C ALA A 234 -8.96 -7.12 -27.49
N PRO A 235 -8.69 -6.79 -26.21
CA PRO A 235 -8.15 -5.49 -25.83
C PRO A 235 -6.93 -5.09 -26.66
N SER A 236 -6.89 -3.87 -27.18
CA SER A 236 -5.86 -3.41 -28.14
C SER A 236 -4.42 -3.46 -27.62
N TRP A 237 -4.21 -3.57 -26.31
CA TRP A 237 -2.89 -3.71 -25.69
C TRP A 237 -2.32 -5.13 -25.73
N GLN A 238 -3.15 -6.16 -25.96
CA GLN A 238 -2.69 -7.56 -26.04
C GLN A 238 -1.78 -7.80 -27.25
N HIS A 239 -1.93 -7.01 -28.31
CA HIS A 239 -1.14 -7.10 -29.53
C HIS A 239 0.15 -6.26 -29.51
N LEU A 240 0.41 -5.52 -28.42
CA LEU A 240 1.62 -4.71 -28.30
C LEU A 240 2.75 -5.51 -27.66
N THR A 241 3.90 -5.54 -28.32
CA THR A 241 5.15 -5.93 -27.66
C THR A 241 5.54 -4.88 -26.61
N LEU A 242 6.35 -5.27 -25.62
CA LEU A 242 6.86 -4.33 -24.63
C LEU A 242 7.66 -3.18 -25.28
N PHE A 243 8.41 -3.48 -26.34
CA PHE A 243 9.20 -2.48 -27.06
C PHE A 243 8.30 -1.46 -27.77
N GLU A 244 7.25 -1.91 -28.44
CA GLU A 244 6.26 -1.02 -29.08
C GLU A 244 5.54 -0.16 -28.04
N ALA A 245 5.17 -0.74 -26.89
CA ALA A 245 4.55 -0.02 -25.80
C ALA A 245 5.46 1.12 -25.26
N LEU A 246 6.73 0.80 -24.97
CA LEU A 246 7.71 1.81 -24.55
C LEU A 246 7.91 2.90 -25.62
N THR A 247 7.99 2.50 -26.88
CA THR A 247 8.14 3.43 -28.01
C THR A 247 6.93 4.36 -28.13
N LEU A 248 5.70 3.85 -28.01
CA LEU A 248 4.49 4.66 -28.09
C LEU A 248 4.37 5.66 -26.94
N ILE A 249 4.88 5.33 -25.75
CA ILE A 249 4.85 6.22 -24.58
C ILE A 249 5.90 7.32 -24.72
N HIS A 250 7.13 6.99 -25.12
CA HIS A 250 8.20 7.98 -25.22
C HIS A 250 8.17 8.78 -26.53
N THR A 251 7.60 8.21 -27.58
CA THR A 251 7.44 8.82 -28.90
C THR A 251 6.01 8.58 -29.42
N PRO A 252 5.01 9.28 -28.85
CA PRO A 252 3.62 9.11 -29.28
C PRO A 252 3.46 9.53 -30.75
N PRO A 253 2.69 8.78 -31.56
CA PRO A 253 2.42 9.17 -32.93
C PRO A 253 1.61 10.47 -32.98
N MET A 254 1.81 11.23 -34.05
CA MET A 254 1.04 12.43 -34.32
C MET A 254 -0.22 12.06 -35.10
N HIS A 255 -1.37 12.54 -34.63
CA HIS A 255 -2.65 12.42 -35.31
C HIS A 255 -3.05 13.77 -35.92
N THR A 256 -3.52 13.73 -37.17
CA THR A 256 -4.07 14.92 -37.84
C THR A 256 -5.44 15.31 -37.29
N ASP A 257 -6.18 14.35 -36.73
CA ASP A 257 -7.47 14.58 -36.06
C ASP A 257 -7.24 15.07 -34.63
N ILE A 258 -7.82 16.24 -34.32
CA ILE A 258 -7.69 16.94 -33.04
C ILE A 258 -8.30 16.14 -31.90
N THR A 259 -9.46 15.51 -32.13
CA THR A 259 -10.17 14.75 -31.12
C THR A 259 -9.38 13.49 -30.77
N LEU A 260 -8.79 12.83 -31.78
CA LEU A 260 -7.91 11.68 -31.54
C LEU A 260 -6.62 12.08 -30.81
N GLN A 261 -6.00 13.20 -31.17
CA GLN A 261 -4.78 13.69 -30.53
C GLN A 261 -5.02 14.06 -29.05
N ALA A 262 -6.13 14.74 -28.76
CA ALA A 262 -6.52 15.09 -27.39
C ALA A 262 -6.88 13.85 -26.57
N ALA A 263 -7.63 12.91 -27.14
CA ALA A 263 -7.96 11.64 -26.47
C ALA A 263 -6.69 10.83 -26.14
N GLN A 264 -5.72 10.78 -27.04
CA GLN A 264 -4.44 10.11 -26.79
C GLN A 264 -3.65 10.79 -25.65
N LEU A 265 -3.60 12.12 -25.63
CA LEU A 265 -2.95 12.87 -24.56
C LEU A 265 -3.57 12.55 -23.19
N GLU A 266 -4.90 12.59 -23.10
CA GLU A 266 -5.62 12.27 -21.87
C GLU A 266 -5.40 10.82 -21.46
N GLN A 267 -5.43 9.88 -22.41
CA GLN A 267 -5.16 8.46 -22.12
C GLN A 267 -3.73 8.21 -21.62
N LEU A 268 -2.73 8.89 -22.18
CA LEU A 268 -1.34 8.78 -21.73
C LEU A 268 -1.15 9.38 -20.33
N LYS A 269 -1.76 10.53 -20.04
CA LYS A 269 -1.76 11.17 -18.71
C LYS A 269 -2.45 10.29 -17.67
N ALA A 270 -3.62 9.77 -17.98
CA ALA A 270 -4.40 8.89 -17.10
C ALA A 270 -3.87 7.45 -17.03
N ARG A 271 -2.81 7.11 -17.80
CA ARG A 271 -2.25 5.75 -17.95
C ARG A 271 -3.25 4.71 -18.47
N THR A 272 -4.35 5.13 -19.07
CA THR A 272 -5.35 4.25 -19.70
C THR A 272 -5.00 3.90 -21.15
N HIS A 273 -3.97 4.53 -21.73
CA HIS A 273 -3.49 4.19 -23.07
C HIS A 273 -3.05 2.72 -23.14
N PRO A 274 -3.34 1.98 -24.23
CA PRO A 274 -2.99 0.56 -24.37
C PRO A 274 -1.51 0.24 -24.09
N ALA A 275 -0.60 1.11 -24.54
CA ALA A 275 0.82 0.98 -24.25
C ALA A 275 1.15 1.02 -22.74
N CYS A 276 0.48 1.89 -21.97
CA CYS A 276 0.65 1.97 -20.52
C CYS A 276 0.11 0.70 -19.85
N GLN A 277 -1.09 0.24 -20.27
CA GLN A 277 -1.70 -0.98 -19.74
C GLN A 277 -0.85 -2.21 -19.99
N ARG A 278 -0.21 -2.31 -21.17
CA ARG A 278 0.73 -3.40 -21.51
C ARG A 278 1.93 -3.46 -20.56
N LEU A 279 2.49 -2.32 -20.16
CA LEU A 279 3.56 -2.23 -19.16
C LEU A 279 3.06 -2.64 -17.77
N ILE A 280 1.91 -2.10 -17.36
CA ILE A 280 1.28 -2.38 -16.06
C ILE A 280 1.01 -3.89 -15.91
N VAL A 281 0.40 -4.53 -16.91
CA VAL A 281 0.12 -5.97 -16.87
C VAL A 281 1.40 -6.79 -16.75
N GLU A 282 2.46 -6.45 -17.49
CA GLU A 282 3.72 -7.20 -17.41
C GLU A 282 4.42 -7.01 -16.07
N GLU A 283 4.46 -5.78 -15.57
CA GLU A 283 4.99 -5.46 -14.25
C GLU A 283 4.24 -6.25 -13.16
N LEU A 284 2.92 -6.15 -13.12
CA LEU A 284 2.10 -6.86 -12.13
C LEU A 284 2.27 -8.37 -12.26
N THR A 285 2.40 -8.90 -13.47
CA THR A 285 2.61 -10.34 -13.69
C THR A 285 3.97 -10.78 -13.17
N ALA A 286 5.03 -9.99 -13.40
CA ALA A 286 6.35 -10.27 -12.85
C ALA A 286 6.28 -10.33 -11.31
N HIS A 287 5.63 -9.36 -10.68
CA HIS A 287 5.42 -9.31 -9.23
C HIS A 287 4.66 -10.52 -8.69
N GLN A 288 3.55 -10.88 -9.32
CA GLN A 288 2.78 -12.08 -8.97
C GLN A 288 3.62 -13.36 -9.12
N LEU A 289 4.40 -13.49 -10.20
CA LEU A 289 5.27 -14.64 -10.41
C LEU A 289 6.34 -14.75 -9.33
N SER A 290 7.00 -13.65 -8.96
CA SER A 290 7.99 -13.64 -7.86
C SER A 290 7.39 -14.16 -6.55
N MET A 291 6.16 -13.77 -6.23
CA MET A 291 5.44 -14.26 -5.04
C MET A 291 5.09 -15.74 -5.14
N LEU A 292 4.59 -16.19 -6.30
CA LEU A 292 4.24 -17.59 -6.53
C LEU A 292 5.49 -18.50 -6.49
N TYR A 293 6.64 -18.05 -7.01
CA TYR A 293 7.91 -18.78 -6.90
C TYR A 293 8.41 -18.85 -5.46
N ARG A 294 8.33 -17.74 -4.70
CA ARG A 294 8.64 -17.75 -3.27
C ARG A 294 7.76 -18.75 -2.52
N ARG A 295 6.46 -18.81 -2.86
CA ARG A 295 5.54 -19.81 -2.31
C ARG A 295 5.93 -21.24 -2.71
N LYS A 296 6.31 -21.48 -3.98
CA LYS A 296 6.80 -22.80 -4.44
C LYS A 296 8.09 -23.21 -3.71
N GLN A 297 8.98 -22.27 -3.38
CA GLN A 297 10.18 -22.52 -2.57
C GLN A 297 9.85 -22.84 -1.11
N LEU A 298 8.90 -22.12 -0.49
CA LEU A 298 8.42 -22.47 0.85
C LEU A 298 7.85 -23.89 0.87
N HIS A 299 7.13 -24.28 -0.18
CA HIS A 299 6.58 -25.62 -0.36
C HIS A 299 7.62 -26.73 -0.58
N GLN A 300 8.88 -26.40 -0.85
CA GLN A 300 9.96 -27.40 -0.88
C GLN A 300 10.29 -27.93 0.53
N HIS A 301 10.04 -27.12 1.55
CA HIS A 301 10.20 -27.53 2.95
C HIS A 301 8.92 -28.24 3.39
N LYS A 302 9.05 -29.38 4.05
CA LYS A 302 7.88 -30.11 4.55
C LYS A 302 7.32 -29.43 5.80
N ALA A 303 6.01 -29.49 5.98
CA ALA A 303 5.39 -29.13 7.24
C ALA A 303 5.02 -30.37 8.07
N PRO A 304 4.94 -30.21 9.39
CA PRO A 304 4.24 -31.15 10.27
C PRO A 304 2.85 -31.46 9.72
N LYS A 305 2.43 -32.72 9.72
CA LYS A 305 1.06 -33.07 9.31
C LYS A 305 0.17 -33.07 10.54
N CYS A 306 -0.98 -32.42 10.46
CA CYS A 306 -2.02 -32.51 11.47
C CYS A 306 -3.15 -33.45 11.02
N ASP A 307 -3.75 -34.16 11.97
CA ASP A 307 -4.91 -34.99 11.70
C ASP A 307 -6.16 -34.13 11.44
N GLY A 308 -7.11 -34.69 10.70
CA GLY A 308 -8.34 -34.00 10.30
C GLY A 308 -9.41 -33.93 11.39
N ASP A 309 -9.23 -34.66 12.50
CA ASP A 309 -10.13 -34.72 13.65
C ASP A 309 -9.41 -34.18 14.90
N SER A 310 -10.15 -33.49 15.78
CA SER A 310 -9.59 -32.94 17.01
C SER A 310 -10.56 -33.08 18.19
N PRO A 311 -10.37 -34.08 19.06
CA PRO A 311 -11.11 -34.21 20.32
C PRO A 311 -10.98 -32.99 21.24
N LEU A 312 -9.85 -32.26 21.20
CA LEU A 312 -9.69 -31.01 21.94
C LEU A 312 -10.61 -29.91 21.39
N ALA A 313 -10.76 -29.82 20.05
CA ALA A 313 -11.65 -28.83 19.44
C ALA A 313 -13.11 -29.09 19.83
N GLU A 314 -13.57 -30.34 19.80
CA GLU A 314 -14.93 -30.72 20.23
C GLU A 314 -15.20 -30.34 21.68
N LYS A 315 -14.27 -30.66 22.59
CA LYS A 315 -14.37 -30.30 24.02
C LYS A 315 -14.35 -28.80 24.23
N LEU A 316 -13.51 -28.07 23.49
CA LEU A 316 -13.44 -26.62 23.58
C LEU A 316 -14.78 -26.00 23.14
N LEU A 317 -15.33 -26.42 22.00
CA LEU A 317 -16.61 -25.94 21.48
C LEU A 317 -17.78 -26.25 22.44
N ALA A 318 -17.79 -27.43 23.05
CA ALA A 318 -18.82 -27.81 24.01
C ALA A 318 -18.85 -26.92 25.27
N ASN A 319 -17.72 -26.29 25.62
CA ASN A 319 -17.59 -25.40 26.77
C ASN A 319 -17.89 -23.92 26.44
N LEU A 320 -18.17 -23.58 25.18
CA LEU A 320 -18.46 -22.20 24.80
C LEU A 320 -19.94 -21.85 25.01
N PRO A 321 -20.25 -20.62 25.48
CA PRO A 321 -21.62 -20.18 25.68
C PRO A 321 -22.34 -19.75 24.39
N PHE A 322 -21.74 -19.97 23.22
CA PHE A 322 -22.24 -19.56 21.92
C PHE A 322 -21.81 -20.56 20.83
N SER A 323 -22.53 -20.56 19.70
CA SER A 323 -22.18 -21.34 18.51
C SER A 323 -21.30 -20.54 17.54
N LEU A 324 -20.54 -21.25 16.72
CA LEU A 324 -19.78 -20.64 15.63
C LEU A 324 -20.70 -20.03 14.56
N THR A 325 -20.19 -19.00 13.89
CA THR A 325 -20.79 -18.47 12.65
C THR A 325 -20.45 -19.35 11.45
N GLY A 326 -21.18 -19.21 10.34
CA GLY A 326 -20.89 -19.96 9.10
C GLY A 326 -19.54 -19.56 8.52
N ALA A 327 -19.19 -18.27 8.62
CA ALA A 327 -17.87 -17.78 8.22
C ALA A 327 -16.74 -18.38 9.08
N GLN A 328 -16.92 -18.49 10.41
CA GLN A 328 -15.93 -19.12 11.28
C GLN A 328 -15.71 -20.59 10.94
N ASP A 329 -16.80 -21.36 10.77
CA ASP A 329 -16.74 -22.77 10.39
C ASP A 329 -16.03 -22.97 9.03
N ARG A 330 -16.35 -22.14 8.03
CA ARG A 330 -15.67 -22.14 6.73
C ARG A 330 -14.17 -21.90 6.87
N VAL A 331 -13.77 -20.88 7.62
CA VAL A 331 -12.33 -20.55 7.80
C VAL A 331 -11.59 -21.65 8.56
N ILE A 332 -12.22 -22.28 9.57
CA ILE A 332 -11.62 -23.42 10.28
C ILE A 332 -11.41 -24.60 9.33
N LYS A 333 -12.37 -24.91 8.46
CA LYS A 333 -12.24 -25.96 7.43
C LYS A 333 -11.11 -25.67 6.44
N GLU A 334 -10.97 -24.41 6.01
CA GLU A 334 -9.85 -23.99 5.15
C GLU A 334 -8.50 -24.20 5.85
N ILE A 335 -8.37 -23.77 7.12
CA ILE A 335 -7.14 -23.93 7.91
C ILE A 335 -6.79 -25.41 8.12
N THR A 336 -7.77 -26.21 8.56
CA THR A 336 -7.57 -27.63 8.87
C THR A 336 -7.25 -28.45 7.62
N SER A 337 -7.88 -28.13 6.49
CA SER A 337 -7.54 -28.73 5.20
C SER A 337 -6.08 -28.49 4.81
N ASP A 338 -5.56 -27.29 5.04
CA ASP A 338 -4.15 -26.98 4.76
C ASP A 338 -3.20 -27.68 5.73
N MET A 339 -3.52 -27.65 7.03
CA MET A 339 -2.73 -28.31 8.09
C MET A 339 -2.71 -29.83 7.95
N ALA A 340 -3.69 -30.42 7.27
CA ALA A 340 -3.73 -31.85 6.95
C ALA A 340 -2.72 -32.27 5.86
N THR A 341 -2.07 -31.31 5.19
CA THR A 341 -1.06 -31.57 4.15
C THR A 341 0.36 -31.51 4.71
N SER A 342 1.34 -32.09 4.01
CA SER A 342 2.77 -31.94 4.34
C SER A 342 3.37 -30.62 3.82
N ILE A 343 2.53 -29.65 3.48
CA ILE A 343 2.90 -28.39 2.85
C ILE A 343 2.71 -27.28 3.88
N PRO A 344 3.68 -26.37 4.09
CA PRO A 344 3.54 -25.28 5.05
C PRO A 344 2.34 -24.40 4.72
N MET A 345 1.43 -24.29 5.68
CA MET A 345 0.30 -23.36 5.60
C MET A 345 0.85 -21.97 5.89
N LEU A 346 0.57 -21.01 5.02
CA LEU A 346 0.82 -19.60 5.26
C LEU A 346 -0.47 -18.84 4.97
N ARG A 347 -1.28 -18.64 6.02
CA ARG A 347 -2.66 -18.16 5.87
C ARG A 347 -2.90 -16.90 6.68
N LEU A 348 -3.47 -15.89 6.03
CA LEU A 348 -3.92 -14.63 6.62
C LEU A 348 -5.43 -14.69 6.85
N VAL A 349 -5.83 -14.75 8.12
CA VAL A 349 -7.22 -14.62 8.56
C VAL A 349 -7.56 -13.16 8.79
N GLN A 350 -8.48 -12.66 7.98
CA GLN A 350 -9.01 -11.32 8.07
C GLN A 350 -10.43 -11.36 8.62
N GLY A 351 -10.79 -10.35 9.38
CA GLY A 351 -12.16 -10.18 9.86
C GLY A 351 -12.23 -8.93 10.70
N ASP A 352 -13.42 -8.39 10.84
CA ASP A 352 -13.61 -7.17 11.62
C ASP A 352 -13.19 -7.38 13.11
N VAL A 353 -12.94 -6.29 13.82
CA VAL A 353 -12.65 -6.30 15.26
C VAL A 353 -13.80 -7.03 15.96
N GLY A 354 -13.51 -8.11 16.67
CA GLY A 354 -14.55 -8.92 17.35
C GLY A 354 -15.21 -10.01 16.51
N ALA A 355 -14.78 -10.27 15.27
CA ALA A 355 -15.30 -11.37 14.44
C ALA A 355 -14.95 -12.79 14.95
N GLY A 356 -14.26 -12.93 16.09
CA GLY A 356 -13.88 -14.22 16.67
C GLY A 356 -12.60 -14.84 16.10
N LYS A 357 -11.70 -14.03 15.51
CA LYS A 357 -10.39 -14.50 14.99
C LYS A 357 -9.59 -15.31 16.02
N THR A 358 -9.54 -14.85 17.27
CA THR A 358 -8.83 -15.54 18.35
C THR A 358 -9.40 -16.93 18.63
N LEU A 359 -10.70 -17.14 18.48
CA LEU A 359 -11.32 -18.45 18.61
C LEU A 359 -10.95 -19.37 17.45
N VAL A 360 -10.96 -18.86 16.22
CA VAL A 360 -10.48 -19.61 15.04
C VAL A 360 -9.03 -20.05 15.22
N ALA A 361 -8.17 -19.18 15.75
CA ALA A 361 -6.79 -19.51 16.11
C ALA A 361 -6.69 -20.57 17.21
N ALA A 362 -7.50 -20.48 18.27
CA ALA A 362 -7.54 -21.49 19.32
C ALA A 362 -7.98 -22.86 18.78
N LEU A 363 -8.98 -22.90 17.90
CA LEU A 363 -9.43 -24.14 17.28
C LEU A 363 -8.34 -24.73 16.36
N ALA A 364 -7.64 -23.91 15.58
CA ALA A 364 -6.47 -24.37 14.82
C ALA A 364 -5.37 -24.96 15.72
N ALA A 365 -5.16 -24.36 16.90
CA ALA A 365 -4.24 -24.88 17.91
C ALA A 365 -4.64 -26.27 18.41
N CYS A 366 -5.95 -26.54 18.61
CA CYS A 366 -6.44 -27.86 19.02
C CYS A 366 -5.99 -28.97 18.04
N TYR A 367 -6.11 -28.77 16.72
CA TYR A 367 -5.67 -29.75 15.72
C TYR A 367 -4.16 -30.00 15.76
N ALA A 368 -3.36 -28.94 15.94
CA ALA A 368 -1.91 -29.09 16.11
C ALA A 368 -1.57 -29.88 17.39
N LEU A 369 -2.24 -29.57 18.51
CA LEU A 369 -2.01 -30.19 19.81
C LEU A 369 -2.42 -31.67 19.84
N ASP A 370 -3.58 -32.02 19.28
CA ASP A 370 -4.03 -33.42 19.17
C ASP A 370 -3.09 -34.25 18.29
N SER A 371 -2.52 -33.62 17.27
CA SER A 371 -1.47 -34.21 16.42
C SER A 371 -0.10 -34.26 17.11
N GLY A 372 -0.03 -33.83 18.38
CA GLY A 372 1.15 -33.89 19.22
C GLY A 372 2.15 -32.75 19.00
N TRP A 373 1.79 -31.65 18.34
CA TRP A 373 2.69 -30.52 18.09
C TRP A 373 2.51 -29.38 19.11
N GLN A 374 3.58 -28.62 19.34
CA GLN A 374 3.52 -27.37 20.11
C GLN A 374 3.02 -26.21 19.26
N VAL A 375 2.42 -25.23 19.93
CA VAL A 375 1.87 -24.01 19.32
C VAL A 375 2.53 -22.78 19.92
N ALA A 376 2.99 -21.87 19.07
CA ALA A 376 3.45 -20.55 19.47
C ALA A 376 2.36 -19.51 19.16
N VAL A 377 2.02 -18.66 20.12
CA VAL A 377 1.06 -17.55 19.95
C VAL A 377 1.77 -16.24 20.22
N MET A 378 1.71 -15.36 19.24
CA MET A 378 2.52 -14.16 19.23
C MET A 378 1.67 -12.90 19.07
N ALA A 379 1.99 -11.87 19.87
CA ALA A 379 1.34 -10.58 19.78
C ALA A 379 2.33 -9.39 19.83
N PRO A 380 1.97 -8.23 19.23
CA PRO A 380 2.86 -7.06 19.07
C PRO A 380 3.23 -6.38 20.38
N THR A 381 2.36 -6.46 21.38
CA THR A 381 2.54 -5.79 22.66
C THR A 381 2.40 -6.80 23.79
N GLU A 382 3.08 -6.54 24.90
CA GLU A 382 2.97 -7.39 26.09
C GLU A 382 1.54 -7.44 26.63
N ILE A 383 0.78 -6.34 26.52
CA ILE A 383 -0.62 -6.27 26.95
C ILE A 383 -1.48 -7.26 26.16
N LEU A 384 -1.34 -7.28 24.83
CA LEU A 384 -2.11 -8.21 24.00
C LEU A 384 -1.65 -9.66 24.17
N ALA A 385 -0.35 -9.88 24.34
CA ALA A 385 0.19 -11.21 24.63
C ALA A 385 -0.35 -11.74 25.97
N GLU A 386 -0.43 -10.90 27.00
CA GLU A 386 -0.99 -11.28 28.31
C GLU A 386 -2.49 -11.56 28.22
N GLN A 387 -3.23 -10.80 27.41
CA GLN A 387 -4.64 -11.08 27.13
C GLN A 387 -4.81 -12.47 26.49
N HIS A 388 -3.98 -12.80 25.49
CA HIS A 388 -3.98 -14.14 24.90
C HIS A 388 -3.59 -15.20 25.94
N LEU A 389 -2.60 -14.96 26.78
CA LEU A 389 -2.20 -15.89 27.84
C LEU A 389 -3.39 -16.22 28.77
N ILE A 390 -4.13 -15.20 29.23
CA ILE A 390 -5.30 -15.38 30.10
C ILE A 390 -6.38 -16.20 29.39
N ASN A 391 -6.73 -15.83 28.16
CA ASN A 391 -7.76 -16.52 27.39
C ASN A 391 -7.39 -17.98 27.10
N PHE A 392 -6.16 -18.22 26.66
CA PHE A 392 -5.68 -19.56 26.33
C PHE A 392 -5.55 -20.42 27.59
N LYS A 393 -5.09 -19.89 28.72
CA LYS A 393 -5.10 -20.64 29.99
C LYS A 393 -6.51 -21.08 30.38
N ALA A 394 -7.48 -20.16 30.32
CA ALA A 394 -8.87 -20.45 30.64
C ALA A 394 -9.49 -21.52 29.73
N TRP A 395 -9.07 -21.60 28.46
CA TRP A 395 -9.56 -22.60 27.50
C TRP A 395 -8.83 -23.94 27.56
N PHE A 396 -7.51 -23.94 27.77
CA PHE A 396 -6.66 -25.11 27.55
C PHE A 396 -6.19 -25.81 28.84
N GLU A 397 -5.99 -25.09 29.95
CA GLU A 397 -5.59 -25.73 31.22
C GLU A 397 -6.66 -26.72 31.74
N PRO A 398 -7.99 -26.44 31.65
CA PRO A 398 -9.02 -27.42 31.98
C PRO A 398 -9.02 -28.68 31.11
N LEU A 399 -8.40 -28.61 29.92
CA LEU A 399 -8.25 -29.72 28.99
C LEU A 399 -6.95 -30.49 29.22
N GLY A 400 -6.14 -30.11 30.21
CA GLY A 400 -4.86 -30.75 30.54
C GLY A 400 -3.69 -30.26 29.68
N ILE A 401 -3.83 -29.11 29.01
CA ILE A 401 -2.79 -28.52 28.16
C ILE A 401 -2.13 -27.34 28.89
N GLY A 402 -0.81 -27.40 29.04
CA GLY A 402 0.02 -26.37 29.66
C GLY A 402 0.24 -25.17 28.73
N VAL A 403 0.02 -23.97 29.29
CA VAL A 403 0.22 -22.69 28.59
C VAL A 403 1.31 -21.86 29.26
N GLY A 404 2.43 -21.70 28.55
CA GLY A 404 3.62 -20.96 28.99
C GLY A 404 3.65 -19.49 28.53
N TRP A 405 4.49 -18.70 29.21
CA TRP A 405 4.68 -17.27 28.94
C TRP A 405 6.12 -16.95 28.60
N LEU A 406 6.36 -16.22 27.50
CA LEU A 406 7.67 -15.70 27.13
C LEU A 406 7.61 -14.23 26.69
N ALA A 407 8.09 -13.32 27.54
CA ALA A 407 8.10 -11.88 27.26
C ALA A 407 9.37 -11.20 27.78
N GLY A 408 9.55 -9.91 27.43
CA GLY A 408 10.76 -9.14 27.75
C GLY A 408 10.95 -8.86 29.24
N LYS A 409 9.86 -8.79 30.02
CA LYS A 409 9.88 -8.43 31.45
C LYS A 409 10.18 -9.56 32.43
N GLN A 410 10.45 -10.78 31.98
CA GLN A 410 10.74 -11.90 32.88
C GLN A 410 12.12 -11.74 33.54
N THR A 411 12.21 -12.12 34.83
CA THR A 411 13.51 -12.23 35.50
C THR A 411 14.36 -13.33 34.85
N ALA A 412 15.69 -13.26 35.02
CA ALA A 412 16.59 -14.26 34.45
C ALA A 412 16.31 -15.70 34.95
N LYS A 413 15.77 -15.84 36.16
CA LYS A 413 15.33 -17.14 36.69
C LYS A 413 14.07 -17.63 35.99
N GLN A 414 13.00 -16.81 35.98
CA GLN A 414 11.74 -17.15 35.33
C GLN A 414 11.90 -17.45 33.83
N ARG A 415 12.76 -16.69 33.15
CA ARG A 415 13.05 -16.92 31.73
C ARG A 415 13.72 -18.28 31.52
N ARG A 416 14.65 -18.68 32.40
CA ARG A 416 15.35 -19.96 32.30
C ARG A 416 14.41 -21.13 32.54
N GLU A 417 13.54 -21.03 33.54
CA GLU A 417 12.50 -22.03 33.82
C GLU A 417 11.54 -22.15 32.63
N ALA A 418 11.00 -21.04 32.14
CA ALA A 418 10.11 -21.04 30.98
C ALA A 418 10.78 -21.62 29.72
N LEU A 419 12.07 -21.36 29.49
CA LEU A 419 12.80 -21.95 28.36
C LEU A 419 12.97 -23.47 28.51
N ALA A 420 13.21 -23.96 29.73
CA ALA A 420 13.28 -25.39 30.01
C ALA A 420 11.92 -26.06 29.78
N ASP A 421 10.84 -25.48 30.32
CA ASP A 421 9.48 -26.01 30.16
C ASP A 421 9.07 -26.13 28.67
N VAL A 422 9.49 -25.17 27.84
CA VAL A 422 9.24 -25.17 26.39
C VAL A 422 10.05 -26.25 25.68
N ALA A 423 11.32 -26.40 26.02
CA ALA A 423 12.22 -27.39 25.42
C ALA A 423 11.91 -28.82 25.85
N GLU A 424 11.39 -29.01 27.06
CA GLU A 424 11.01 -30.31 27.65
C GLU A 424 9.56 -30.70 27.32
N ASN A 425 8.81 -29.83 26.63
CA ASN A 425 7.41 -30.02 26.23
C ASN A 425 6.42 -30.12 27.42
N GLU A 426 6.79 -29.55 28.58
CA GLU A 426 5.91 -29.36 29.74
C GLU A 426 4.79 -28.34 29.42
N VAL A 427 5.11 -27.33 28.62
CA VAL A 427 4.12 -26.42 28.02
C VAL A 427 3.97 -26.70 26.53
N GLN A 428 2.72 -26.91 26.09
CA GLN A 428 2.42 -27.19 24.68
C GLN A 428 2.00 -25.94 23.92
N ILE A 429 1.48 -24.92 24.61
CA ILE A 429 1.20 -23.61 24.03
C ILE A 429 2.12 -22.57 24.67
N VAL A 430 2.75 -21.74 23.85
CA VAL A 430 3.68 -20.69 24.31
C VAL A 430 3.20 -19.34 23.82
N VAL A 431 2.77 -18.49 24.74
CA VAL A 431 2.29 -17.14 24.41
C VAL A 431 3.38 -16.12 24.70
N GLY A 432 3.63 -15.20 23.76
CA GLY A 432 4.71 -14.23 23.92
C GLY A 432 4.71 -13.06 22.94
N THR A 433 5.74 -12.23 23.08
CA THR A 433 6.03 -11.11 22.17
C THR A 433 7.18 -11.47 21.22
N HIS A 434 7.88 -10.47 20.67
CA HIS A 434 9.11 -10.63 19.88
C HIS A 434 10.19 -11.47 20.56
N ALA A 435 10.11 -11.67 21.88
CA ALA A 435 10.99 -12.56 22.63
C ALA A 435 11.01 -14.00 22.10
N LEU A 436 9.94 -14.48 21.45
CA LEU A 436 9.86 -15.82 20.86
C LEU A 436 10.85 -16.05 19.71
N PHE A 437 11.28 -14.99 19.02
CA PHE A 437 12.23 -15.08 17.90
C PHE A 437 13.68 -15.27 18.34
N GLN A 438 14.02 -15.00 19.60
CA GLN A 438 15.40 -15.08 20.05
C GLN A 438 15.95 -16.51 19.89
N ASP A 439 17.20 -16.64 19.47
CA ASP A 439 17.84 -17.94 19.21
C ASP A 439 17.80 -18.88 20.41
N ALA A 440 17.78 -18.34 21.62
CA ALA A 440 17.70 -19.10 22.87
C ALA A 440 16.37 -19.85 23.07
N VAL A 441 15.30 -19.49 22.36
CA VAL A 441 14.00 -20.17 22.47
C VAL A 441 13.98 -21.39 21.54
N VAL A 442 14.12 -22.57 22.11
CA VAL A 442 14.11 -23.85 21.40
C VAL A 442 12.85 -24.62 21.79
N PHE A 443 12.01 -24.91 20.81
CA PHE A 443 10.81 -25.73 20.99
C PHE A 443 11.18 -27.22 20.88
N ALA A 444 10.51 -28.07 21.64
CA ALA A 444 10.62 -29.51 21.46
C ALA A 444 10.09 -29.96 20.08
N LYS A 445 8.92 -29.42 19.69
CA LYS A 445 8.22 -29.80 18.45
C LYS A 445 7.20 -28.78 17.98
N LEU A 446 7.66 -27.60 17.55
CA LEU A 446 6.78 -26.55 17.03
C LEU A 446 6.11 -26.97 15.72
N GLY A 447 4.78 -26.99 15.69
CA GLY A 447 3.99 -27.30 14.50
C GLY A 447 3.12 -26.16 13.97
N LEU A 448 2.73 -25.22 14.82
CA LEU A 448 1.90 -24.08 14.45
C LEU A 448 2.40 -22.79 15.12
N ALA A 449 2.54 -21.73 14.34
CA ALA A 449 2.80 -20.38 14.80
C ALA A 449 1.61 -19.48 14.46
N ILE A 450 1.04 -18.84 15.47
CA ILE A 450 -0.09 -17.93 15.37
C ILE A 450 0.41 -16.52 15.65
N ILE A 451 0.20 -15.59 14.71
CA ILE A 451 0.69 -14.21 14.80
C ILE A 451 -0.51 -13.26 14.73
N ASP A 452 -0.74 -12.49 15.78
CA ASP A 452 -1.80 -11.48 15.84
C ASP A 452 -1.25 -10.08 15.53
N GLU A 453 -2.05 -9.26 14.82
CA GLU A 453 -1.75 -7.87 14.45
C GLU A 453 -0.38 -7.64 13.78
N GLN A 454 -0.26 -8.15 12.55
CA GLN A 454 0.97 -8.24 11.77
C GLN A 454 1.72 -6.92 11.51
N HIS A 455 1.06 -5.76 11.46
CA HIS A 455 1.60 -4.51 10.89
C HIS A 455 2.84 -3.92 11.61
N ARG A 456 3.31 -4.53 12.70
CA ARG A 456 4.53 -4.11 13.42
C ARG A 456 5.73 -5.06 13.27
N PHE A 457 5.57 -6.20 12.59
CA PHE A 457 6.59 -7.24 12.51
C PHE A 457 7.24 -7.30 11.12
N GLY A 458 8.58 -7.27 11.08
CA GLY A 458 9.34 -7.28 9.83
C GLY A 458 9.40 -8.66 9.15
N VAL A 459 9.77 -8.69 7.87
CA VAL A 459 9.93 -9.92 7.07
C VAL A 459 10.95 -10.89 7.68
N GLU A 460 12.07 -10.38 8.19
CA GLU A 460 13.15 -11.19 8.80
C GLU A 460 12.69 -11.95 10.05
N GLN A 461 11.76 -11.35 10.81
CA GLN A 461 11.22 -11.97 12.02
C GLN A 461 10.37 -13.20 11.68
N ARG A 462 9.59 -13.16 10.58
CA ARG A 462 8.81 -14.32 10.11
C ARG A 462 9.71 -15.50 9.71
N MET A 463 10.86 -15.22 9.10
CA MET A 463 11.84 -16.26 8.77
C MET A 463 12.42 -16.93 10.03
N ALA A 464 12.55 -16.21 11.15
CA ALA A 464 13.08 -16.77 12.39
C ALA A 464 12.16 -17.85 13.02
N LEU A 465 10.83 -17.76 12.88
CA LEU A 465 9.91 -18.84 13.30
C LEU A 465 9.89 -20.00 12.30
N THR A 466 10.05 -19.70 11.01
CA THR A 466 10.16 -20.70 9.94
C THR A 466 11.29 -21.69 10.24
N ASN A 467 12.41 -21.19 10.78
CA ASN A 467 13.60 -21.99 11.09
C ASN A 467 13.54 -22.74 12.43
N LYS A 468 12.47 -22.59 13.22
CA LYS A 468 12.31 -23.22 14.55
C LYS A 468 11.53 -24.54 14.53
N GLY A 469 11.14 -25.02 13.36
CA GLY A 469 10.54 -26.36 13.20
C GLY A 469 11.57 -27.48 13.40
N VAL A 470 11.07 -28.70 13.62
CA VAL A 470 11.91 -29.87 13.88
C VAL A 470 12.50 -30.41 12.58
N ALA A 471 13.78 -30.78 12.57
CA ALA A 471 14.41 -31.59 11.52
C ALA A 471 14.07 -31.19 10.06
N ASN A 472 14.38 -29.94 9.68
CA ASN A 472 14.10 -29.37 8.36
C ASN A 472 12.61 -29.26 8.00
N SER A 473 11.71 -29.27 9.00
CA SER A 473 10.31 -28.91 8.81
C SER A 473 10.05 -27.44 9.10
N THR A 474 9.08 -26.88 8.39
CA THR A 474 8.59 -25.52 8.60
C THR A 474 7.24 -25.58 9.30
N PRO A 475 7.06 -24.94 10.47
CA PRO A 475 5.76 -24.91 11.14
C PRO A 475 4.73 -24.16 10.29
N HIS A 476 3.47 -24.58 10.40
CA HIS A 476 2.35 -23.83 9.82
C HIS A 476 2.29 -22.42 10.43
N GLN A 477 1.90 -21.44 9.63
CA GLN A 477 1.79 -20.03 10.02
C GLN A 477 0.37 -19.53 9.78
N LEU A 478 -0.27 -19.11 10.86
CA LEU A 478 -1.59 -18.49 10.87
C LEU A 478 -1.43 -17.04 11.32
N ILE A 479 -1.74 -16.10 10.44
CA ILE A 479 -1.60 -14.67 10.70
C ILE A 479 -2.99 -14.06 10.80
N MET A 480 -3.22 -13.18 11.77
CA MET A 480 -4.49 -12.51 12.00
C MET A 480 -4.32 -11.00 11.93
N THR A 481 -5.31 -10.32 11.36
CA THR A 481 -5.38 -8.84 11.32
C THR A 481 -6.79 -8.40 11.69
N ALA A 482 -6.92 -7.37 12.53
CA ALA A 482 -8.23 -6.78 12.80
C ALA A 482 -8.64 -5.71 11.78
N THR A 483 -7.69 -5.13 11.04
CA THR A 483 -8.01 -4.32 9.87
C THR A 483 -8.12 -5.23 8.66
N PRO A 484 -9.30 -5.33 8.02
CA PRO A 484 -9.42 -6.00 6.74
C PRO A 484 -8.44 -5.37 5.74
N ILE A 485 -7.79 -6.20 4.93
CA ILE A 485 -6.84 -5.71 3.94
C ILE A 485 -7.56 -5.75 2.59
N PRO A 486 -7.58 -4.66 1.80
CA PRO A 486 -8.21 -4.69 0.49
C PRO A 486 -7.65 -5.84 -0.34
N ARG A 487 -8.52 -6.52 -1.10
CA ARG A 487 -8.14 -7.70 -1.88
C ARG A 487 -6.94 -7.44 -2.79
N THR A 488 -6.88 -6.26 -3.41
CA THR A 488 -5.77 -5.83 -4.27
C THR A 488 -4.44 -5.74 -3.51
N LEU A 489 -4.46 -5.19 -2.30
CA LEU A 489 -3.28 -5.10 -1.44
C LEU A 489 -2.89 -6.48 -0.90
N ALA A 490 -3.87 -7.32 -0.58
CA ALA A 490 -3.63 -8.70 -0.16
C ALA A 490 -2.99 -9.53 -1.28
N MET A 491 -3.48 -9.42 -2.52
CA MET A 491 -2.92 -10.13 -3.69
C MET A 491 -1.52 -9.65 -4.06
N SER A 492 -1.17 -8.40 -3.78
CA SER A 492 0.14 -7.84 -4.09
C SER A 492 1.09 -7.97 -2.89
N ALA A 493 1.00 -7.11 -1.89
CA ALA A 493 1.97 -7.07 -0.79
C ALA A 493 2.02 -8.37 0.05
N TYR A 494 0.95 -9.15 0.04
CA TYR A 494 0.77 -10.37 0.81
C TYR A 494 0.46 -11.58 -0.06
N GLY A 495 0.72 -11.50 -1.38
CA GLY A 495 0.31 -12.50 -2.37
C GLY A 495 0.98 -13.87 -2.22
N ASP A 496 2.00 -13.98 -1.37
CA ASP A 496 2.59 -15.26 -0.95
C ASP A 496 1.73 -16.02 0.09
N MET A 497 0.70 -15.39 0.65
CA MET A 497 -0.18 -15.95 1.68
C MET A 497 -1.58 -16.24 1.13
N ASP A 498 -2.17 -17.35 1.57
CA ASP A 498 -3.61 -17.61 1.35
C ASP A 498 -4.45 -16.72 2.27
N THR A 499 -5.59 -16.22 1.78
CA THR A 499 -6.45 -15.31 2.56
C THR A 499 -7.77 -15.97 2.90
N SER A 500 -8.12 -15.96 4.18
CA SER A 500 -9.44 -16.35 4.70
C SER A 500 -10.14 -15.14 5.28
N ILE A 501 -11.42 -14.96 4.96
CA ILE A 501 -12.23 -13.82 5.43
C ILE A 501 -13.31 -14.33 6.37
N ILE A 502 -13.45 -13.68 7.54
CA ILE A 502 -14.59 -13.79 8.44
C ILE A 502 -15.47 -12.56 8.22
N ASP A 503 -16.50 -12.72 7.39
CA ASP A 503 -17.43 -11.70 6.91
C ASP A 503 -18.76 -11.66 7.70
N GLU A 504 -18.92 -12.55 8.69
CA GLU A 504 -20.08 -12.59 9.57
C GLU A 504 -19.75 -12.06 10.97
N LEU A 505 -20.65 -11.24 11.53
CA LEU A 505 -20.56 -10.82 12.93
C LEU A 505 -21.07 -11.94 13.85
N PRO A 506 -20.49 -12.12 15.05
CA PRO A 506 -21.00 -13.09 16.01
C PRO A 506 -22.45 -12.81 16.43
N PRO A 507 -23.20 -13.84 16.86
CA PRO A 507 -24.57 -13.69 17.32
C PRO A 507 -24.69 -12.67 18.47
N GLY A 508 -25.70 -11.81 18.40
CA GLY A 508 -25.99 -10.82 19.45
C GLY A 508 -25.28 -9.48 19.30
N ARG A 509 -24.41 -9.29 18.29
CA ARG A 509 -23.75 -8.01 18.03
C ARG A 509 -24.61 -7.07 17.18
N THR A 510 -24.69 -5.79 17.58
CA THR A 510 -25.41 -4.76 16.81
C THR A 510 -24.44 -3.79 16.12
N PRO A 511 -24.74 -3.29 14.91
CA PRO A 511 -23.92 -2.28 14.24
C PRO A 511 -23.81 -0.99 15.05
N ILE A 512 -22.64 -0.35 15.00
CA ILE A 512 -22.36 0.87 15.76
C ILE A 512 -22.94 2.07 15.01
N THR A 513 -23.71 2.90 15.70
CA THR A 513 -24.20 4.16 15.12
C THR A 513 -23.11 5.22 15.24
N THR A 514 -22.57 5.65 14.10
CA THR A 514 -21.48 6.63 14.06
C THR A 514 -22.02 8.01 13.71
N VAL A 515 -21.61 9.04 14.45
CA VAL A 515 -22.01 10.45 14.21
C VAL A 515 -20.79 11.37 14.23
N THR A 516 -20.80 12.38 13.37
CA THR A 516 -19.77 13.42 13.29
C THR A 516 -20.30 14.70 13.93
N ILE A 517 -19.59 15.26 14.92
CA ILE A 517 -20.02 16.42 15.69
C ILE A 517 -18.90 17.47 15.70
N ASP A 518 -19.24 18.74 15.47
CA ASP A 518 -18.28 19.84 15.61
C ASP A 518 -17.87 20.00 17.08
N ARG A 519 -16.57 20.20 17.33
CA ARG A 519 -16.00 20.41 18.67
C ARG A 519 -16.70 21.54 19.46
N ALA A 520 -17.31 22.52 18.81
CA ALA A 520 -18.12 23.55 19.47
C ALA A 520 -19.30 22.97 20.28
N ARG A 521 -19.79 21.77 19.92
CA ARG A 521 -20.87 21.05 20.61
C ARG A 521 -20.35 19.97 21.57
N ARG A 522 -19.08 20.07 22.00
CA ARG A 522 -18.45 19.13 22.94
C ARG A 522 -19.22 19.00 24.25
N ASP A 523 -19.80 20.08 24.76
CA ASP A 523 -20.54 20.07 26.03
C ASP A 523 -21.80 19.17 25.96
N GLU A 524 -22.50 19.14 24.83
CA GLU A 524 -23.66 18.24 24.63
C GLU A 524 -23.25 16.76 24.69
N VAL A 525 -22.04 16.43 24.21
CA VAL A 525 -21.50 15.06 24.27
C VAL A 525 -21.17 14.67 25.71
N ILE A 526 -20.62 15.60 26.49
CA ILE A 526 -20.30 15.40 27.92
C ILE A 526 -21.59 15.09 28.71
N GLU A 527 -22.65 15.85 28.50
CA GLU A 527 -23.97 15.60 29.12
C GLU A 527 -24.51 14.22 28.76
N ARG A 528 -24.35 13.80 27.50
CA ARG A 528 -24.80 12.49 27.03
C ARG A 528 -24.02 11.34 27.67
N ILE A 529 -22.70 11.50 27.88
CA ILE A 529 -21.88 10.53 28.61
C ILE A 529 -22.40 10.40 30.04
N ALA A 530 -22.62 11.52 30.72
CA ALA A 530 -23.12 11.51 32.10
C ALA A 530 -24.43 10.72 32.23
N ALA A 531 -25.37 10.92 31.31
CA ALA A 531 -26.62 10.18 31.27
C ALA A 531 -26.41 8.68 31.01
N ASN A 532 -25.55 8.33 30.05
CA ASN A 532 -25.26 6.92 29.71
C ASN A 532 -24.59 6.18 30.88
N CYS A 533 -23.66 6.83 31.59
CA CYS A 533 -22.98 6.25 32.74
C CYS A 533 -23.91 6.07 33.96
N LYS A 534 -24.90 6.96 34.15
CA LYS A 534 -25.94 6.79 35.18
C LYS A 534 -26.82 5.55 34.95
N GLU A 535 -26.95 5.08 33.71
CA GLU A 535 -27.62 3.82 33.37
C GLU A 535 -26.73 2.58 33.61
N GLY A 536 -25.54 2.74 34.21
CA GLY A 536 -24.59 1.66 34.50
C GLY A 536 -23.75 1.21 33.30
N LYS A 537 -23.76 1.98 32.20
CA LYS A 537 -22.95 1.71 31.00
C LYS A 537 -21.62 2.42 31.09
N GLN A 538 -20.65 1.98 30.30
CA GLN A 538 -19.31 2.56 30.29
C GLN A 538 -19.00 3.27 28.98
N ALA A 539 -18.06 4.22 29.02
CA ALA A 539 -17.66 5.02 27.86
C ALA A 539 -16.13 5.15 27.73
N TYR A 540 -15.68 5.34 26.49
CA TYR A 540 -14.31 5.71 26.15
C TYR A 540 -14.26 7.15 25.65
N TRP A 541 -13.23 7.89 26.07
CA TRP A 541 -12.88 9.21 25.53
C TRP A 541 -11.44 9.19 25.02
N VAL A 542 -11.26 9.31 23.71
CA VAL A 542 -9.96 9.18 23.05
C VAL A 542 -9.43 10.53 22.64
N CYS A 543 -8.26 10.87 23.16
CA CYS A 543 -7.48 12.04 22.77
C CYS A 543 -6.37 11.60 21.79
N PRO A 544 -6.50 11.88 20.48
CA PRO A 544 -5.50 11.46 19.50
C PRO A 544 -4.19 12.20 19.68
N LEU A 545 -3.12 11.63 19.10
CA LEU A 545 -1.79 12.22 19.10
C LEU A 545 -1.82 13.51 18.27
N VAL A 546 -1.45 14.64 18.89
CA VAL A 546 -1.41 15.95 18.22
C VAL A 546 -0.10 16.09 17.41
N ASP A 547 0.95 15.36 17.81
CA ASP A 547 2.27 15.25 17.15
C ASP A 547 3.00 13.95 17.56
N ASP A 548 4.09 13.58 16.87
CA ASP A 548 5.01 12.46 17.19
C ASP A 548 5.64 12.58 18.60
N SER A 549 5.50 13.73 19.26
CA SER A 549 6.01 13.98 20.60
C SER A 549 5.11 13.37 21.69
N SER A 550 5.60 12.31 22.34
CA SER A 550 4.91 11.66 23.46
C SER A 550 4.60 12.59 24.65
N THR A 551 5.24 13.77 24.77
CA THR A 551 5.02 14.74 25.87
C THR A 551 3.71 15.50 25.74
N LEU A 552 3.42 16.06 24.57
CA LEU A 552 2.19 16.84 24.31
C LEU A 552 0.94 15.97 24.44
N ASN A 553 1.05 14.68 24.10
CA ASN A 553 -0.07 13.75 24.10
C ASN A 553 -0.50 13.30 25.50
N ALA A 554 0.45 13.13 26.43
CA ALA A 554 0.13 12.90 27.84
C ALA A 554 -0.60 14.12 28.43
N GLN A 555 -0.14 15.33 28.10
CA GLN A 555 -0.75 16.58 28.57
C GLN A 555 -2.19 16.76 28.07
N ALA A 556 -2.48 16.38 26.82
CA ALA A 556 -3.84 16.45 26.28
C ALA A 556 -4.80 15.51 27.04
N ALA A 557 -4.40 14.25 27.27
CA ALA A 557 -5.20 13.30 28.03
C ALA A 557 -5.35 13.74 29.51
N GLU A 558 -4.29 14.27 30.13
CA GLU A 558 -4.31 14.80 31.50
C GLU A 558 -5.26 16.00 31.64
N ALA A 559 -5.22 16.93 30.68
CA ALA A 559 -6.10 18.11 30.67
C ALA A 559 -7.56 17.71 30.50
N THR A 560 -7.86 16.79 29.57
CA THR A 560 -9.21 16.27 29.37
C THR A 560 -9.70 15.48 30.58
N PHE A 561 -8.83 14.69 31.20
CA PHE A 561 -9.16 13.98 32.44
C PHE A 561 -9.53 14.97 33.56
N ALA A 562 -8.73 16.01 33.79
CA ALA A 562 -9.01 17.02 34.80
C ALA A 562 -10.34 17.76 34.54
N ASP A 563 -10.57 18.21 33.29
CA ASP A 563 -11.81 18.90 32.88
C ASP A 563 -13.06 18.01 33.07
N LEU A 564 -12.99 16.74 32.67
CA LEU A 564 -14.11 15.81 32.82
C LEU A 564 -14.35 15.42 34.28
N SER A 565 -13.30 15.26 35.08
CA SER A 565 -13.41 14.98 36.52
C SER A 565 -13.99 16.13 37.32
N GLU A 566 -13.79 17.38 36.89
CA GLU A 566 -14.42 18.55 37.53
C GLU A 566 -15.91 18.67 37.18
N ARG A 567 -16.30 18.30 35.94
CA ARG A 567 -17.66 18.48 35.44
C ARG A 567 -18.60 17.30 35.68
N LEU A 568 -18.07 16.09 35.81
CA LEU A 568 -18.86 14.86 35.87
C LEU A 568 -18.71 14.17 37.23
N ASP A 569 -19.84 13.91 37.87
CA ASP A 569 -19.92 13.08 39.08
C ASP A 569 -20.00 11.59 38.71
N ILE A 570 -18.91 11.06 38.12
CA ILE A 570 -18.75 9.65 37.72
C ILE A 570 -17.32 9.17 38.01
N ARG A 571 -17.10 7.85 37.96
CA ARG A 571 -15.77 7.26 38.20
C ARG A 571 -14.96 7.31 36.91
N ILE A 572 -13.93 8.15 36.86
CA ILE A 572 -13.10 8.35 35.66
C ILE A 572 -11.70 7.77 35.88
N GLY A 573 -11.17 7.04 34.89
CA GLY A 573 -9.76 6.66 34.82
C GLY A 573 -9.06 7.24 33.61
N MET A 574 -7.72 7.25 33.64
CA MET A 574 -6.89 7.76 32.54
C MET A 574 -5.80 6.76 32.14
N VAL A 575 -5.57 6.61 30.83
CA VAL A 575 -4.47 5.80 30.28
C VAL A 575 -3.74 6.50 29.14
N HIS A 576 -2.44 6.77 29.32
CA HIS A 576 -1.59 7.33 28.26
C HIS A 576 -0.24 6.60 28.11
N GLY A 577 0.43 6.79 26.97
CA GLY A 577 1.64 6.07 26.59
C GLY A 577 2.79 6.09 27.59
N LYS A 578 2.93 7.18 28.36
CA LYS A 578 3.98 7.35 29.37
C LYS A 578 3.76 6.66 30.73
N MET A 579 2.55 6.21 31.04
CA MET A 579 2.27 5.55 32.32
C MET A 579 3.04 4.24 32.44
N LYS A 580 3.40 3.84 33.66
CA LYS A 580 4.06 2.55 33.89
C LYS A 580 3.11 1.42 33.51
N SER A 581 3.66 0.32 33.01
CA SER A 581 2.86 -0.83 32.55
C SER A 581 1.91 -1.37 33.62
N LYS A 582 2.36 -1.41 34.88
CA LYS A 582 1.59 -1.90 36.01
C LYS A 582 0.37 -1.01 36.30
N GLU A 583 0.58 0.30 36.34
CA GLU A 583 -0.49 1.30 36.54
C GLU A 583 -1.54 1.22 35.42
N LYS A 584 -1.09 1.09 34.16
CA LYS A 584 -2.00 0.88 33.02
C LYS A 584 -2.85 -0.37 33.21
N GLN A 585 -2.24 -1.50 33.58
CA GLN A 585 -2.96 -2.75 33.80
C GLN A 585 -3.98 -2.62 34.93
N GLU A 586 -3.61 -2.00 36.04
CA GLU A 586 -4.52 -1.77 37.18
C GLU A 586 -5.74 -0.93 36.76
N ILE A 587 -5.55 0.16 36.02
CA ILE A 587 -6.66 1.01 35.53
C ILE A 587 -7.50 0.28 34.49
N MET A 588 -6.88 -0.44 33.55
CA MET A 588 -7.62 -1.21 32.55
C MET A 588 -8.44 -2.35 33.19
N ALA A 589 -7.91 -2.99 34.23
CA ALA A 589 -8.62 -4.01 35.00
C ALA A 589 -9.81 -3.40 35.75
N ALA A 590 -9.61 -2.26 36.44
CA ALA A 590 -10.68 -1.53 37.10
C ALA A 590 -11.80 -1.13 36.12
N PHE A 591 -11.43 -0.63 34.93
CA PHE A 591 -12.41 -0.33 33.89
C PHE A 591 -13.12 -1.59 33.39
N LYS A 592 -12.41 -2.70 33.14
CA LYS A 592 -13.05 -3.97 32.73
C LYS A 592 -14.03 -4.52 33.77
N ASN A 593 -13.73 -4.34 35.06
CA ASN A 593 -14.56 -4.79 36.18
C ASN A 593 -15.73 -3.85 36.52
N ALA A 594 -15.98 -2.82 35.69
CA ALA A 594 -16.98 -1.78 35.94
C ALA A 594 -16.77 -1.00 37.26
N GLU A 595 -15.52 -0.90 37.72
CA GLU A 595 -15.11 -0.02 38.83
C GLU A 595 -14.94 1.43 38.35
N LEU A 596 -14.77 1.64 37.05
CA LEU A 596 -14.68 2.95 36.39
C LEU A 596 -15.76 3.06 35.31
N ASP A 597 -16.43 4.20 35.21
CA ASP A 597 -17.50 4.48 34.25
C ASP A 597 -16.96 5.05 32.93
N LEU A 598 -15.92 5.87 33.01
CA LEU A 598 -15.31 6.54 31.85
C LEU A 598 -13.79 6.33 31.82
N LEU A 599 -13.28 5.95 30.65
CA LEU A 599 -11.84 5.85 30.42
C LEU A 599 -11.36 6.93 29.44
N VAL A 600 -10.57 7.88 29.93
CA VAL A 600 -9.86 8.86 29.10
C VAL A 600 -8.55 8.25 28.64
N ALA A 601 -8.34 8.14 27.33
CA ALA A 601 -7.17 7.47 26.80
C ALA A 601 -6.57 8.16 25.58
N THR A 602 -5.28 7.93 25.39
CA THR A 602 -4.62 8.18 24.08
C THR A 602 -4.87 7.01 23.12
N THR A 603 -4.35 7.06 21.90
CA THR A 603 -4.40 5.96 20.91
C THR A 603 -3.77 4.64 21.39
N VAL A 604 -3.20 4.59 22.59
CA VAL A 604 -2.70 3.35 23.21
C VAL A 604 -3.81 2.30 23.40
N ILE A 605 -5.09 2.70 23.48
CA ILE A 605 -6.21 1.75 23.53
C ILE A 605 -6.55 1.10 22.18
N GLU A 606 -5.85 1.48 21.10
CA GLU A 606 -5.95 0.80 19.80
C GLU A 606 -5.72 -0.71 19.95
N VAL A 607 -5.05 -1.19 21.03
CA VAL A 607 -4.78 -2.61 21.28
C VAL A 607 -5.23 -3.06 22.68
N GLY A 608 -6.13 -4.05 22.73
CA GLY A 608 -6.04 -5.13 23.72
C GLY A 608 -6.91 -5.09 24.98
N VAL A 609 -8.00 -4.33 25.07
CA VAL A 609 -8.99 -4.54 26.14
C VAL A 609 -10.40 -4.67 25.58
N ASP A 610 -11.08 -5.73 26.00
CA ASP A 610 -12.46 -6.04 25.68
C ASP A 610 -13.33 -5.70 26.89
N VAL A 611 -14.23 -4.73 26.73
CA VAL A 611 -15.19 -4.30 27.76
C VAL A 611 -16.61 -4.41 27.19
N PRO A 612 -17.33 -5.51 27.46
CA PRO A 612 -18.66 -5.75 26.89
C PRO A 612 -19.69 -4.67 27.24
N ASN A 613 -19.56 -4.03 28.39
CA ASN A 613 -20.47 -3.00 28.89
C ASN A 613 -20.16 -1.58 28.35
N ALA A 614 -19.09 -1.42 27.56
CA ALA A 614 -18.76 -0.15 26.93
C ALA A 614 -19.64 0.09 25.69
N SER A 615 -20.52 1.09 25.77
CA SER A 615 -21.52 1.39 24.72
C SER A 615 -21.25 2.69 23.97
N LEU A 616 -20.33 3.54 24.44
CA LEU A 616 -20.06 4.85 23.86
C LEU A 616 -18.56 5.08 23.64
N MET A 617 -18.20 5.45 22.42
CA MET A 617 -16.84 5.81 22.02
C MET A 617 -16.82 7.27 21.56
N VAL A 618 -16.04 8.12 22.22
CA VAL A 618 -15.83 9.51 21.79
C VAL A 618 -14.38 9.66 21.34
N ILE A 619 -14.18 10.19 20.14
CA ILE A 619 -12.86 10.42 19.56
C ILE A 619 -12.72 11.92 19.30
N GLU A 620 -11.84 12.59 20.05
CA GLU A 620 -11.48 13.99 19.78
C GLU A 620 -10.65 14.10 18.50
N ASN A 621 -10.68 15.26 17.87
CA ASN A 621 -9.92 15.63 16.67
C ASN A 621 -9.81 14.49 15.64
N ALA A 622 -10.94 13.85 15.35
CA ALA A 622 -11.01 12.63 14.56
C ALA A 622 -10.47 12.84 13.13
N GLU A 623 -10.49 14.07 12.61
CA GLU A 623 -9.95 14.43 11.29
C GLU A 623 -8.44 14.17 11.14
N ARG A 624 -7.72 14.05 12.26
CA ARG A 624 -6.26 13.83 12.30
C ARG A 624 -5.87 12.37 12.25
N LEU A 625 -6.80 11.47 12.56
CA LEU A 625 -6.54 10.04 12.60
C LEU A 625 -6.73 9.39 11.22
N GLY A 626 -6.02 8.29 11.01
CA GLY A 626 -6.25 7.41 9.89
C GLY A 626 -7.61 6.74 9.91
N LEU A 627 -8.14 6.39 8.74
CA LEU A 627 -9.44 5.71 8.66
C LEU A 627 -9.38 4.32 9.30
N SER A 628 -8.26 3.60 9.13
CA SER A 628 -7.99 2.33 9.82
C SER A 628 -7.93 2.47 11.34
N GLN A 629 -7.28 3.52 11.87
CA GLN A 629 -7.20 3.77 13.31
C GLN A 629 -8.58 4.11 13.90
N LEU A 630 -9.33 4.97 13.20
CA LEU A 630 -10.70 5.31 13.59
C LEU A 630 -11.60 4.06 13.62
N HIS A 631 -11.47 3.16 12.64
CA HIS A 631 -12.21 1.90 12.62
C HIS A 631 -11.82 0.96 13.77
N GLN A 632 -10.53 0.83 14.07
CA GLN A 632 -10.05 0.03 15.21
C GLN A 632 -10.58 0.58 16.55
N LEU A 633 -10.54 1.90 16.74
CA LEU A 633 -11.10 2.57 17.92
C LEU A 633 -12.61 2.36 17.99
N ARG A 634 -13.34 2.58 16.89
CA ARG A 634 -14.79 2.32 16.82
C ARG A 634 -15.12 0.89 17.23
N GLY A 635 -14.36 -0.10 16.76
CA GLY A 635 -14.55 -1.52 17.10
C GLY A 635 -14.30 -1.90 18.57
N ARG A 636 -13.87 -0.96 19.43
CA ARG A 636 -13.72 -1.19 20.89
C ARG A 636 -15.05 -1.16 21.64
N VAL A 637 -16.10 -0.57 21.05
CA VAL A 637 -17.47 -0.60 21.60
C VAL A 637 -18.37 -1.53 20.78
N GLY A 638 -19.58 -1.81 21.26
CA GLY A 638 -20.52 -2.68 20.53
C GLY A 638 -20.14 -4.14 20.56
N ARG A 639 -19.67 -4.64 21.71
CA ARG A 639 -19.36 -6.06 21.94
C ARG A 639 -20.49 -6.84 22.64
N GLY A 640 -21.46 -6.13 23.24
CA GLY A 640 -22.69 -6.71 23.77
C GLY A 640 -23.90 -6.53 22.85
N SER A 641 -25.07 -6.93 23.34
CA SER A 641 -26.37 -6.74 22.67
C SER A 641 -26.88 -5.29 22.72
N THR A 642 -26.27 -4.45 23.57
CA THR A 642 -26.62 -3.04 23.73
C THR A 642 -26.23 -2.22 22.50
N LYS A 643 -27.16 -1.40 22.02
CA LYS A 643 -26.89 -0.44 20.95
C LYS A 643 -25.76 0.51 21.35
N SER A 644 -24.72 0.56 20.52
CA SER A 644 -23.51 1.33 20.79
C SER A 644 -23.35 2.49 19.81
N PHE A 645 -22.68 3.54 20.28
CA PHE A 645 -22.51 4.81 19.57
C PHE A 645 -21.03 5.18 19.46
N CYS A 646 -20.64 5.73 18.32
CA CYS A 646 -19.32 6.31 18.10
C CYS A 646 -19.47 7.78 17.68
N VAL A 647 -18.87 8.68 18.45
CA VAL A 647 -18.90 10.13 18.23
C VAL A 647 -17.53 10.57 17.75
N LEU A 648 -17.47 11.11 16.54
CA LEU A 648 -16.28 11.69 15.94
C LEU A 648 -16.34 13.21 16.12
N LEU A 649 -15.60 13.73 17.08
CA LEU A 649 -15.46 15.17 17.28
C LEU A 649 -14.42 15.72 16.32
N TYR A 650 -14.78 16.75 15.54
CA TYR A 650 -13.88 17.38 14.58
C TYR A 650 -13.75 18.88 14.79
N GLN A 651 -12.64 19.46 14.32
CA GLN A 651 -12.41 20.90 14.37
C GLN A 651 -12.42 21.52 12.96
N THR A 652 -13.04 22.69 12.81
CA THR A 652 -13.04 23.47 11.57
C THR A 652 -11.83 24.41 11.48
N PRO A 653 -11.31 24.71 10.26
CA PRO A 653 -11.73 24.20 8.95
C PRO A 653 -11.19 22.78 8.66
N LEU A 654 -11.98 21.98 7.94
CA LEU A 654 -11.58 20.63 7.49
C LEU A 654 -10.97 20.67 6.09
N SER A 655 -9.98 19.82 5.84
CA SER A 655 -9.50 19.53 4.47
C SER A 655 -10.49 18.62 3.73
N GLU A 656 -10.47 18.63 2.39
CA GLU A 656 -11.30 17.73 1.58
C GLU A 656 -11.09 16.26 1.97
N THR A 657 -9.84 15.84 2.15
CA THR A 657 -9.49 14.50 2.62
C THR A 657 -10.03 14.19 4.03
N GLY A 658 -10.05 15.18 4.94
CA GLY A 658 -10.60 15.01 6.29
C GLY A 658 -12.12 14.81 6.26
N ILE A 659 -12.82 15.55 5.39
CA ILE A 659 -14.26 15.38 5.17
C ILE A 659 -14.56 13.99 4.62
N GLU A 660 -13.82 13.54 3.60
CA GLU A 660 -14.03 12.23 2.99
C GLU A 660 -13.81 11.09 4.00
N ARG A 661 -12.75 11.13 4.81
CA ARG A 661 -12.49 10.13 5.86
C ARG A 661 -13.63 10.04 6.87
N LEU A 662 -14.09 11.18 7.39
CA LEU A 662 -15.16 11.21 8.39
C LEU A 662 -16.49 10.70 7.81
N ASN A 663 -16.82 11.06 6.56
CA ASN A 663 -18.02 10.57 5.89
C ASN A 663 -17.97 9.06 5.67
N VAL A 664 -16.84 8.50 5.21
CA VAL A 664 -16.70 7.05 5.01
C VAL A 664 -16.96 6.28 6.31
N LEU A 665 -16.41 6.71 7.44
CA LEU A 665 -16.62 6.03 8.73
C LEU A 665 -18.05 6.21 9.27
N ARG A 666 -18.70 7.34 8.96
CA ARG A 666 -20.10 7.60 9.34
C ARG A 666 -21.06 6.72 8.55
N ASP A 667 -20.83 6.60 7.24
CA ASP A 667 -21.78 6.02 6.29
C ASP A 667 -21.61 4.50 6.14
N SER A 668 -20.46 3.93 6.51
CA SER A 668 -20.18 2.49 6.43
C SER A 668 -19.73 1.89 7.75
N ASN A 669 -20.28 0.71 8.08
CA ASN A 669 -19.76 -0.16 9.14
C ASN A 669 -18.84 -1.27 8.61
N ASP A 670 -18.77 -1.45 7.30
CA ASP A 670 -18.00 -2.53 6.68
C ASP A 670 -16.50 -2.19 6.66
N GLY A 671 -15.71 -2.96 7.41
CA GLY A 671 -14.27 -2.81 7.50
C GLY A 671 -13.53 -2.96 6.17
N PHE A 672 -14.07 -3.70 5.18
CA PHE A 672 -13.46 -3.83 3.85
C PHE A 672 -13.63 -2.56 3.02
N VAL A 673 -14.83 -1.98 3.02
CA VAL A 673 -15.11 -0.69 2.36
C VAL A 673 -14.22 0.41 2.94
N ILE A 674 -14.11 0.43 4.27
CA ILE A 674 -13.25 1.36 5.01
C ILE A 674 -11.78 1.16 4.60
N ALA A 675 -11.28 -0.08 4.57
CA ALA A 675 -9.90 -0.35 4.20
C ALA A 675 -9.58 0.03 2.75
N GLN A 676 -10.51 -0.20 1.82
CA GLN A 676 -10.35 0.19 0.41
C GLN A 676 -10.27 1.72 0.26
N LYS A 677 -11.12 2.45 1.01
CA LYS A 677 -11.08 3.91 1.07
C LYS A 677 -9.82 4.44 1.77
N ASP A 678 -9.33 3.78 2.83
CA ASP A 678 -8.06 4.15 3.47
C ASP A 678 -6.90 4.02 2.48
N LEU A 679 -6.87 2.95 1.69
CA LEU A 679 -5.88 2.74 0.63
C LEU A 679 -5.96 3.82 -0.47
N GLN A 680 -7.17 4.19 -0.91
CA GLN A 680 -7.37 5.28 -1.88
C GLN A 680 -6.86 6.63 -1.35
N LEU A 681 -7.12 6.92 -0.07
CA LEU A 681 -6.83 8.23 0.54
C LEU A 681 -5.37 8.39 0.98
N ARG A 682 -4.68 7.31 1.34
CA ARG A 682 -3.27 7.33 1.80
C ARG A 682 -2.28 6.87 0.74
N GLY A 683 -2.74 6.09 -0.24
CA GLY A 683 -1.89 5.36 -1.16
C GLY A 683 -1.25 4.11 -0.53
N PRO A 684 -0.80 3.15 -1.36
CA PRO A 684 -0.28 1.85 -0.89
C PRO A 684 1.02 1.94 -0.06
N GLY A 685 1.80 3.02 -0.21
CA GLY A 685 3.12 3.16 0.41
C GLY A 685 3.11 3.41 1.93
N GLU A 686 2.06 4.01 2.49
CA GLU A 686 1.95 4.25 3.94
C GLU A 686 1.39 3.04 4.70
N LEU A 687 0.45 2.29 4.12
CA LEU A 687 -0.19 1.13 4.74
C LEU A 687 0.78 -0.04 4.99
N LEU A 688 1.85 -0.13 4.22
CA LEU A 688 2.89 -1.16 4.37
C LEU A 688 3.98 -0.78 5.41
N GLY A 689 3.83 0.38 6.08
CA GLY A 689 4.78 0.89 7.07
C GLY A 689 5.96 1.61 6.44
N LYS A 690 6.54 2.56 7.20
CA LYS A 690 7.68 3.41 6.80
C LYS A 690 8.72 2.60 6.02
N ARG A 691 8.90 2.94 4.72
CA ARG A 691 10.02 2.55 3.84
C ARG A 691 10.74 1.29 4.33
N GLN A 692 10.02 0.17 4.36
CA GLN A 692 10.66 -1.10 4.70
C GLN A 692 11.81 -1.29 3.72
N THR A 693 13.01 -1.50 4.25
CA THR A 693 14.20 -1.86 3.49
C THR A 693 13.88 -3.10 2.68
N GLY A 694 13.64 -2.93 1.38
CA GLY A 694 13.15 -3.99 0.47
C GLY A 694 11.78 -3.73 -0.17
N ASN A 695 11.22 -2.52 -0.06
CA ASN A 695 9.93 -2.18 -0.67
C ASN A 695 9.90 -2.52 -2.17
N ILE A 696 8.89 -3.29 -2.57
CA ILE A 696 8.49 -3.55 -3.94
C ILE A 696 7.84 -2.26 -4.47
N GLY A 697 8.66 -1.34 -4.98
CA GLY A 697 8.15 -0.17 -5.68
C GLY A 697 7.69 -0.58 -7.08
N TYR A 698 6.44 -0.30 -7.43
CA TYR A 698 6.00 -0.39 -8.82
C TYR A 698 6.55 0.83 -9.59
N TYR A 699 7.13 0.60 -10.75
CA TYR A 699 7.57 1.60 -11.71
C TYR A 699 6.40 2.33 -12.36
N VAL A 700 5.33 1.60 -12.72
CA VAL A 700 4.21 2.14 -13.51
C VAL A 700 2.86 1.92 -12.83
N SER A 701 2.71 0.77 -12.19
CA SER A 701 1.44 0.27 -11.68
C SER A 701 1.01 1.00 -10.41
N ASP A 702 -0.28 1.28 -10.31
CA ASP A 702 -0.94 1.70 -9.08
C ASP A 702 -2.00 0.66 -8.75
N LEU A 703 -1.86 -0.01 -7.60
CA LEU A 703 -2.74 -1.12 -7.20
C LEU A 703 -4.22 -0.74 -7.07
N THR A 704 -4.49 0.54 -6.85
CA THR A 704 -5.84 1.07 -6.69
C THR A 704 -6.44 1.43 -8.05
N ARG A 705 -5.68 2.13 -8.89
CA ARG A 705 -6.08 2.47 -10.27
C ARG A 705 -6.23 1.22 -11.15
N ASP A 706 -5.33 0.26 -10.99
CA ASP A 706 -5.11 -0.85 -11.92
C ASP A 706 -5.67 -2.20 -11.41
N GLU A 707 -6.61 -2.19 -10.46
CA GLU A 707 -7.21 -3.39 -9.86
C GLU A 707 -7.68 -4.43 -10.89
N ASN A 708 -8.32 -3.99 -11.97
CA ASN A 708 -8.78 -4.88 -13.04
C ASN A 708 -7.61 -5.54 -13.78
N LEU A 709 -6.49 -4.82 -13.98
CA LEU A 709 -5.30 -5.35 -14.64
C LEU A 709 -4.55 -6.32 -13.72
N LEU A 710 -4.60 -6.11 -12.40
CA LEU A 710 -4.04 -7.06 -11.42
C LEU A 710 -4.71 -8.43 -11.50
N MET A 711 -6.03 -8.48 -11.72
CA MET A 711 -6.75 -9.73 -11.91
C MET A 711 -6.27 -10.49 -13.15
N ILE A 712 -6.06 -9.79 -14.26
CA ILE A 712 -5.50 -10.36 -15.49
C ILE A 712 -4.08 -10.88 -15.22
N ALA A 713 -3.23 -10.04 -14.62
CA ALA A 713 -1.84 -10.39 -14.29
C ALA A 713 -1.73 -11.63 -13.39
N SER A 714 -2.63 -11.78 -12.41
CA SER A 714 -2.68 -12.95 -11.53
C SER A 714 -3.00 -14.24 -12.29
N HIS A 715 -3.91 -14.19 -13.27
CA HIS A 715 -4.22 -15.36 -14.11
C HIS A 715 -3.04 -15.73 -15.02
N LEU A 716 -2.41 -14.74 -15.65
CA LEU A 716 -1.21 -14.95 -16.47
C LEU A 716 -0.08 -15.56 -15.64
N ALA A 717 0.17 -15.03 -14.43
CA ALA A 717 1.19 -15.56 -13.53
C ALA A 717 0.94 -17.03 -13.15
N LYS A 718 -0.31 -17.39 -12.81
CA LYS A 718 -0.70 -18.77 -12.48
C LYS A 718 -0.51 -19.72 -13.66
N ARG A 719 -0.73 -19.27 -14.88
CA ARG A 719 -0.51 -20.07 -16.09
C ARG A 719 0.98 -20.27 -16.33
N LEU A 720 1.76 -19.19 -16.29
CA LEU A 720 3.21 -19.21 -16.55
C LEU A 720 4.01 -20.02 -15.53
N ILE A 721 3.65 -20.02 -14.24
CA ILE A 721 4.39 -20.80 -13.23
C ILE A 721 4.21 -22.32 -13.36
N ASN A 722 3.12 -22.75 -13.99
CA ASN A 722 2.82 -24.16 -14.22
C ASN A 722 3.43 -24.71 -15.52
N ASP A 723 4.08 -23.86 -16.32
CA ASP A 723 4.76 -24.24 -17.56
C ASP A 723 6.28 -24.26 -17.36
N ASP A 724 6.81 -25.44 -17.00
CA ASP A 724 8.25 -25.61 -16.76
C ASP A 724 9.11 -25.34 -18.00
N ALA A 725 8.57 -25.45 -19.22
CA ALA A 725 9.31 -25.17 -20.46
C ALA A 725 9.68 -23.68 -20.58
N ARG A 726 8.92 -22.81 -19.90
CA ARG A 726 9.07 -21.34 -19.95
C ARG A 726 9.74 -20.77 -18.71
N LYS A 727 10.30 -21.62 -17.83
CA LYS A 727 10.98 -21.19 -16.58
C LYS A 727 12.08 -20.15 -16.84
N THR A 728 12.85 -20.29 -17.93
CA THR A 728 13.91 -19.33 -18.29
C THR A 728 13.34 -17.95 -18.67
N GLU A 729 12.28 -17.90 -19.47
CA GLU A 729 11.60 -16.65 -19.84
C GLU A 729 11.01 -15.94 -18.61
N VAL A 730 10.37 -16.71 -17.73
CA VAL A 730 9.79 -16.20 -16.49
C VAL A 730 10.87 -15.66 -15.55
N THR A 731 12.01 -16.33 -15.45
CA THR A 731 13.14 -15.84 -14.64
C THR A 731 13.69 -14.54 -15.19
N GLN A 732 13.79 -14.41 -16.52
CA GLN A 732 14.19 -13.15 -17.17
C GLN A 732 13.17 -12.04 -16.95
N LEU A 733 11.87 -12.35 -16.98
CA LEU A 733 10.80 -11.40 -16.67
C LEU A 733 10.91 -10.87 -15.24
N ILE A 734 11.07 -11.76 -14.26
CA ILE A 734 11.23 -11.38 -12.86
C ILE A 734 12.50 -10.54 -12.68
N HIS A 735 13.63 -10.95 -13.25
CA HIS A 735 14.90 -10.21 -13.14
C HIS A 735 14.81 -8.80 -13.76
N ARG A 736 14.11 -8.67 -14.89
CA ARG A 736 13.92 -7.39 -15.59
C ARG A 736 13.21 -6.37 -14.70
N TRP A 737 12.08 -6.76 -14.09
CA TRP A 737 11.24 -5.87 -13.28
C TRP A 737 11.67 -5.80 -11.81
N MET A 738 12.33 -6.84 -11.29
CA MET A 738 12.76 -6.96 -9.90
C MET A 738 14.12 -7.68 -9.81
N PRO A 739 15.23 -7.01 -10.16
CA PRO A 739 16.56 -7.63 -10.16
C PRO A 739 16.94 -8.23 -8.80
N GLU A 740 16.58 -7.56 -7.69
CA GLU A 740 16.81 -8.06 -6.33
C GLU A 740 15.98 -9.31 -5.97
N ALA A 741 14.83 -9.51 -6.61
CA ALA A 741 13.96 -10.65 -6.37
C ALA A 741 14.45 -11.94 -7.07
N SER A 742 15.39 -11.84 -8.01
CA SER A 742 15.96 -12.98 -8.74
C SER A 742 16.67 -14.00 -7.83
N LYS A 743 17.03 -13.59 -6.60
CA LYS A 743 17.53 -14.50 -5.56
C LYS A 743 16.49 -15.58 -5.19
N TYR A 744 15.20 -15.31 -5.38
CA TYR A 744 14.09 -16.22 -5.08
C TYR A 744 13.68 -17.10 -6.27
N THR A 745 14.30 -16.95 -7.44
CA THR A 745 14.03 -17.80 -8.63
C THR A 745 15.17 -18.75 -8.95
N ASN A 746 16.38 -18.47 -8.43
CA ASN A 746 17.57 -19.27 -8.66
C ASN A 746 17.65 -20.47 -7.70
N VAL A 747 16.76 -21.45 -7.87
CA VAL A 747 16.99 -22.87 -7.51
C VAL A 747 16.33 -23.78 -8.55
#